data_AF-A0A3B0K5U1-F1
#
_entry.id   AF-A0A3B0K5U1-F1
#
_cell.length_a   1.000
_cell.length_b   1.000
_cell.length_c   1.000
_cell.angle_alpha   90.00
_cell.angle_beta   90.00
_cell.angle_gamma   90.00
#
_symmetry.space_group_name_H-M   'P 1'
#
loop_
_entity.id
_entity.type
_entity.pdbx_description
1 polymer ?
#
loop_
_entity_poly.entity_id
_entity_poly.type
_entity_poly.pdbx_seq_one_letter_code
_entity_poly.pdbx_strand_id
1 'polypeptide(L)'
;MEKRQRELESLVSTQKEQLTRYEKRLKDVVTAYKGLMKEKEALETSLTAHAEATAATGTGSPAKVTDPANVNGTASADATDAADSNPSAEGQLQTQIITLMNSLATLSAEKSRMEASFQADKKQLRSQIAQKEQSIQELHAKAKEQAAKAKADVDEVKAKWIIERQEREKETNNQMLMIRELQKLYADERHLKDNIEMQLNNFKTQFASNEAENSRLRDLQAQLKEARHQLKQFQAKAEHTAVATSTDNASLLHQVRQEMQQLKEQHAVAIKQEQRRVLRAEEQSRKQAALHEGRVANLEARLAELSTTVGSYDRLRQQDQDSIHALKQQLQDLEQAQARPAPALRTLSEDVDLATLVDEIVRLKKLLTSANARSANPIDLNEILSLGTSASASSDSHVHCDQQLQGVQKMLEAGKQQRQLLEQKIHLQQSHIQTLQEKVQVLNRNIDESEQELKQQGDKLRQALKTERTKWQEAKAELENETRCKLNELEQLLQKQRQRSLQLLDEKEQEIKTLQTSFEVFHTAGGGGSGASALPVEPTAAESYNYSSDGESVEVEVERDRRLQVKSKKLSLGENCHMLHYANELARKDIEITTLRKAKYSAESTLRKAIQDKVTSQQDMHEKIECLEEQVDRLERCKTREGANLEYLKNVIISYILTRDADGKRHMLNAISAVLQFTSSEMQAINATFQKK
;
A
#
# COMPACT_ATOMS: atom_id res chain seq x y z
N MET A 1 37.99 -19.39 10.80
CA MET A 1 39.12 -19.73 9.90
C MET A 1 38.86 -19.30 8.46
N GLU A 2 37.87 -19.85 7.77
CA GLU A 2 37.66 -19.68 6.31
C GLU A 2 37.80 -18.27 5.73
N LYS A 3 37.24 -17.22 6.36
CA LYS A 3 37.35 -15.84 5.85
C LYS A 3 38.81 -15.42 5.65
N ARG A 4 39.65 -15.65 6.66
CA ARG A 4 41.09 -15.37 6.65
C ARG A 4 41.84 -16.19 5.58
N GLN A 5 41.32 -17.38 5.26
CA GLN A 5 41.87 -18.27 4.24
C GLN A 5 41.54 -17.74 2.83
N ARG A 6 40.27 -17.33 2.58
CA ARG A 6 39.87 -16.66 1.34
C ARG A 6 40.55 -15.31 1.14
N GLU A 7 40.77 -14.55 2.21
CA GLU A 7 41.55 -13.31 2.21
C GLU A 7 43.00 -13.59 1.75
N LEU A 8 43.68 -14.57 2.35
CA LEU A 8 45.02 -14.98 1.94
C LEU A 8 45.06 -15.52 0.49
N GLU A 9 44.07 -16.30 0.06
CA GLU A 9 43.95 -16.79 -1.32
C GLU A 9 43.80 -15.63 -2.32
N SER A 10 43.01 -14.61 -1.99
CA SER A 10 42.88 -13.39 -2.81
C SER A 10 44.17 -12.55 -2.83
N LEU A 11 44.93 -12.53 -1.73
CA LEU A 11 46.23 -11.87 -1.65
C LEU A 11 47.26 -12.61 -2.52
N VAL A 12 47.30 -13.94 -2.46
CA VAL A 12 48.16 -14.78 -3.31
C VAL A 12 47.76 -14.67 -4.79
N SER A 13 46.46 -14.57 -5.09
CA SER A 13 45.96 -14.35 -6.45
C SER A 13 46.42 -13.00 -7.02
N THR A 14 46.22 -11.91 -6.27
CA THR A 14 46.64 -10.57 -6.69
C THR A 14 48.17 -10.42 -6.76
N GLN A 15 48.93 -11.09 -5.90
CA GLN A 15 50.39 -11.17 -6.00
C GLN A 15 50.84 -11.94 -7.26
N LYS A 16 50.16 -13.03 -7.64
CA LYS A 16 50.44 -13.74 -8.91
C LYS A 16 50.14 -12.90 -10.15
N GLU A 17 49.05 -12.11 -10.13
CA GLU A 17 48.80 -11.12 -11.19
C GLU A 17 49.88 -10.04 -11.25
N GLN A 18 50.33 -9.51 -10.11
CA GLN A 18 51.41 -8.53 -10.08
C GLN A 18 52.73 -9.12 -10.61
N LEU A 19 53.11 -10.32 -10.17
CA LEU A 19 54.30 -11.02 -10.65
C LEU A 19 54.26 -11.26 -12.16
N THR A 20 53.15 -11.74 -12.72
CA THR A 20 53.02 -11.95 -14.18
C THR A 20 53.02 -10.63 -14.98
N ARG A 21 52.47 -9.54 -14.43
CA ARG A 21 52.59 -8.19 -15.02
C ARG A 21 54.05 -7.68 -15.00
N TYR A 22 54.79 -7.92 -13.92
CA TYR A 22 56.21 -7.56 -13.82
C TYR A 22 57.09 -8.44 -14.71
N GLU A 23 56.83 -9.75 -14.77
CA GLU A 23 57.53 -10.70 -15.66
C GLU A 23 57.33 -10.32 -17.13
N LYS A 24 56.10 -9.94 -17.53
CA LYS A 24 55.85 -9.44 -18.88
C LYS A 24 56.62 -8.15 -19.15
N ARG A 25 56.52 -7.13 -18.29
CA ARG A 25 57.30 -5.88 -18.42
C ARG A 25 58.81 -6.15 -18.49
N LEU A 26 59.32 -7.10 -17.72
CA LEU A 26 60.74 -7.47 -17.74
C LEU A 26 61.13 -8.14 -19.08
N LYS A 27 60.28 -9.01 -19.63
CA LYS A 27 60.49 -9.58 -20.98
C LYS A 27 60.45 -8.51 -22.07
N ASP A 28 59.51 -7.57 -21.97
CA ASP A 28 59.38 -6.45 -22.91
C ASP A 28 60.64 -5.55 -22.84
N VAL A 29 61.10 -5.18 -21.64
CA VAL A 29 62.34 -4.40 -21.41
C VAL A 29 63.59 -5.15 -21.86
N VAL A 30 63.72 -6.45 -21.57
CA VAL A 30 64.85 -7.28 -22.05
C VAL A 30 64.85 -7.41 -23.57
N THR A 31 63.68 -7.41 -24.20
CA THR A 31 63.56 -7.45 -25.67
C THR A 31 63.96 -6.11 -26.29
N ALA A 32 63.49 -4.98 -25.73
CA ALA A 32 63.91 -3.65 -26.13
C ALA A 32 65.43 -3.43 -25.93
N TYR A 33 65.98 -3.86 -24.80
CA TYR A 33 67.42 -3.81 -24.53
C TYR A 33 68.23 -4.65 -25.53
N LYS A 34 67.73 -5.83 -25.94
CA LYS A 34 68.35 -6.64 -27.00
C LYS A 34 68.25 -6.02 -28.39
N GLY A 35 67.21 -5.24 -28.67
CA GLY A 35 67.13 -4.41 -29.88
C GLY A 35 68.18 -3.30 -29.86
N LEU A 36 68.18 -2.50 -28.80
CA LEU A 36 69.11 -1.39 -28.59
C LEU A 36 70.59 -1.84 -28.57
N MET A 37 70.89 -3.01 -28.02
CA MET A 37 72.24 -3.61 -28.08
C MET A 37 72.66 -3.94 -29.52
N LYS A 38 71.76 -4.44 -30.37
CA LYS A 38 72.06 -4.66 -31.80
C LYS A 38 72.22 -3.36 -32.57
N GLU A 39 71.41 -2.35 -32.28
CA GLU A 39 71.58 -1.01 -32.84
C GLU A 39 72.93 -0.42 -32.43
N LYS A 40 73.34 -0.58 -31.16
CA LYS A 40 74.66 -0.21 -30.65
C LYS A 40 75.78 -0.98 -31.35
N GLU A 41 75.69 -2.30 -31.46
CA GLU A 41 76.70 -3.14 -32.14
C GLU A 41 76.83 -2.79 -33.63
N ALA A 42 75.71 -2.51 -34.32
CA ALA A 42 75.70 -2.03 -35.70
C ALA A 42 76.31 -0.62 -35.83
N LEU A 43 76.07 0.27 -34.87
CA LEU A 43 76.66 1.61 -34.85
C LEU A 43 78.16 1.57 -34.52
N GLU A 44 78.59 0.77 -33.54
CA GLU A 44 80.01 0.59 -33.19
C GLU A 44 80.80 -0.01 -34.36
N THR A 45 80.27 -1.02 -35.05
CA THR A 45 80.90 -1.58 -36.28
C THR A 45 80.89 -0.60 -37.46
N SER A 46 79.88 0.27 -37.57
CA SER A 46 79.91 1.37 -38.55
C SER A 46 80.97 2.44 -38.21
N LEU A 47 81.17 2.70 -36.91
CA LEU A 47 82.11 3.69 -36.40
C LEU A 47 83.56 3.22 -36.56
N THR A 48 83.86 1.94 -36.31
CA THR A 48 85.21 1.39 -36.57
C THR A 48 85.56 1.43 -38.05
N ALA A 49 84.63 1.05 -38.94
CA ALA A 49 84.84 1.16 -40.38
C ALA A 49 85.10 2.62 -40.83
N HIS A 50 84.41 3.60 -40.24
CA HIS A 50 84.65 5.02 -40.50
C HIS A 50 85.97 5.55 -39.91
N ALA A 51 86.40 5.03 -38.75
CA ALA A 51 87.68 5.37 -38.12
C ALA A 51 88.86 4.83 -38.92
N GLU A 52 88.76 3.61 -39.45
CA GLU A 52 89.75 3.02 -40.36
C GLU A 52 89.86 3.83 -41.66
N ALA A 53 88.74 4.23 -42.26
CA ALA A 53 88.72 5.07 -43.47
C ALA A 53 89.33 6.47 -43.26
N THR A 54 89.14 7.08 -42.08
CA THR A 54 89.74 8.39 -41.74
C THR A 54 91.21 8.29 -41.34
N ALA A 55 91.66 7.17 -40.76
CA ALA A 55 93.08 6.90 -40.53
C ALA A 55 93.87 6.73 -41.86
N ALA A 56 93.24 6.19 -42.90
CA ALA A 56 93.87 5.95 -44.21
C ALA A 56 94.07 7.22 -45.08
N THR A 57 93.46 8.36 -44.73
CA THR A 57 93.42 9.58 -45.58
C THR A 57 94.16 10.79 -44.98
N GLY A 58 95.00 10.56 -43.96
CA GLY A 58 95.57 11.58 -43.08
C GLY A 58 96.75 12.44 -43.58
N THR A 59 96.69 13.06 -44.77
CA THR A 59 97.65 14.11 -45.18
C THR A 59 96.99 15.27 -45.93
N GLY A 60 96.48 16.27 -45.20
CA GLY A 60 95.93 17.51 -45.77
C GLY A 60 95.68 18.59 -44.70
N SER A 61 96.00 19.86 -45.01
CA SER A 61 95.95 20.98 -44.06
C SER A 61 94.54 21.62 -43.97
N PRO A 62 94.14 22.23 -42.84
CA PRO A 62 92.75 22.67 -42.63
C PRO A 62 92.44 24.06 -43.23
N ALA A 63 91.29 24.21 -43.89
CA ALA A 63 90.81 25.50 -44.41
C ALA A 63 89.27 25.67 -44.45
N LYS A 64 88.75 26.41 -43.46
CA LYS A 64 87.86 27.58 -43.64
C LYS A 64 86.58 27.49 -44.53
N VAL A 65 85.42 27.42 -43.84
CA VAL A 65 84.13 28.14 -44.09
C VAL A 65 83.42 28.02 -45.46
N THR A 66 82.18 27.48 -45.45
CA THR A 66 80.98 28.10 -46.08
C THR A 66 79.65 27.37 -45.77
N ASP A 67 78.58 28.12 -45.50
CA ASP A 67 77.17 27.77 -45.82
C ASP A 67 76.93 27.89 -47.37
N PRO A 68 75.83 27.40 -48.02
CA PRO A 68 74.51 27.08 -47.46
C PRO A 68 73.73 25.88 -48.10
N ALA A 69 72.46 25.73 -47.70
CA ALA A 69 71.26 25.40 -48.49
C ALA A 69 71.29 24.39 -49.69
N ASN A 70 70.48 23.33 -49.53
CA ASN A 70 69.37 22.92 -50.41
C ASN A 70 69.56 22.81 -51.95
N VAL A 71 69.50 21.58 -52.49
CA VAL A 71 68.44 21.08 -53.42
C VAL A 71 68.70 19.61 -53.81
N ASN A 72 67.65 18.79 -53.97
CA ASN A 72 67.73 17.44 -54.56
C ASN A 72 68.05 17.50 -56.06
N GLY A 73 69.10 16.80 -56.51
CA GLY A 73 69.32 16.45 -57.91
C GLY A 73 68.87 15.02 -58.22
N THR A 74 68.14 14.82 -59.33
CA THR A 74 67.64 13.50 -59.76
C THR A 74 68.57 12.86 -60.81
N ALA A 75 68.62 11.53 -60.84
CA ALA A 75 69.67 10.70 -61.47
C ALA A 75 69.74 10.65 -63.03
N SER A 76 70.97 10.57 -63.55
CA SER A 76 71.48 9.64 -64.60
C SER A 76 73.00 9.87 -64.75
N ALA A 77 73.86 8.85 -64.81
CA ALA A 77 74.25 8.04 -65.98
C ALA A 77 74.78 8.90 -67.17
N ASP A 78 75.91 8.58 -67.82
CA ASP A 78 76.59 7.28 -67.98
C ASP A 78 78.15 7.39 -68.00
N ALA A 79 78.85 6.28 -68.33
CA ALA A 79 80.30 6.02 -68.30
C ALA A 79 81.19 6.98 -69.14
N THR A 80 82.54 7.01 -69.04
CA THR A 80 83.48 5.87 -69.21
C THR A 80 84.77 5.88 -68.38
N ASP A 81 85.27 4.67 -68.19
CA ASP A 81 86.51 4.19 -67.53
C ASP A 81 87.85 4.81 -68.01
N ALA A 82 88.83 4.85 -67.08
CA ALA A 82 90.26 5.03 -67.32
C ALA A 82 91.06 4.54 -66.08
N ALA A 83 91.66 3.36 -66.15
CA ALA A 83 92.30 2.69 -65.01
C ALA A 83 93.71 3.20 -64.66
N ASP A 84 94.03 3.25 -63.36
CA ASP A 84 95.37 2.97 -62.83
C ASP A 84 95.27 2.31 -61.43
N SER A 85 96.38 1.78 -60.93
CA SER A 85 96.45 0.60 -60.07
C SER A 85 96.50 0.87 -58.56
N ASN A 86 95.62 0.21 -57.78
CA ASN A 86 95.85 -0.06 -56.34
C ASN A 86 94.90 -1.15 -55.75
N PRO A 87 95.13 -2.44 -56.05
CA PRO A 87 94.19 -3.53 -55.68
C PRO A 87 94.03 -3.76 -54.16
N SER A 88 94.94 -3.24 -53.33
CA SER A 88 94.79 -3.32 -51.86
C SER A 88 93.80 -2.30 -51.29
N ALA A 89 93.56 -1.17 -51.97
CA ALA A 89 92.67 -0.13 -51.48
C ALA A 89 91.20 -0.43 -51.80
N GLU A 90 90.92 -0.89 -53.02
CA GLU A 90 89.56 -1.24 -53.46
C GLU A 90 88.95 -2.38 -52.64
N GLY A 91 89.73 -3.43 -52.32
CA GLY A 91 89.25 -4.53 -51.48
C GLY A 91 88.90 -4.09 -50.04
N GLN A 92 89.65 -3.15 -49.48
CA GLN A 92 89.37 -2.57 -48.16
C GLN A 92 88.11 -1.70 -48.22
N LEU A 93 87.98 -0.83 -49.22
CA LEU A 93 86.78 -0.03 -49.49
C LEU A 93 85.53 -0.89 -49.70
N GLN A 94 85.61 -1.97 -50.50
CA GLN A 94 84.49 -2.91 -50.66
C GLN A 94 84.09 -3.57 -49.35
N THR A 95 85.06 -3.98 -48.53
CA THR A 95 84.79 -4.59 -47.21
C THR A 95 84.13 -3.59 -46.24
N GLN A 96 84.56 -2.33 -46.26
CA GLN A 96 83.93 -1.23 -45.49
C GLN A 96 82.51 -0.92 -45.98
N ILE A 97 82.30 -0.85 -47.30
CA ILE A 97 80.98 -0.65 -47.92
C ILE A 97 80.02 -1.79 -47.54
N ILE A 98 80.46 -3.05 -47.60
CA ILE A 98 79.67 -4.20 -47.17
C ILE A 98 79.32 -4.11 -45.66
N THR A 99 80.26 -3.69 -44.83
CA THR A 99 80.05 -3.52 -43.38
C THR A 99 79.04 -2.41 -43.08
N LEU A 100 79.15 -1.26 -43.74
CA LEU A 100 78.20 -0.14 -43.64
C LEU A 100 76.81 -0.49 -44.20
N MET A 101 76.75 -1.27 -45.29
CA MET A 101 75.50 -1.77 -45.84
C MET A 101 74.81 -2.75 -44.87
N ASN A 102 75.56 -3.62 -44.19
CA ASN A 102 75.03 -4.57 -43.21
C ASN A 102 74.55 -3.89 -41.92
N SER A 103 75.25 -2.87 -41.42
CA SER A 103 74.78 -2.09 -40.26
C SER A 103 73.55 -1.24 -40.61
N LEU A 104 73.54 -0.58 -41.78
CA LEU A 104 72.37 0.13 -42.31
C LEU A 104 71.16 -0.81 -42.47
N ALA A 105 71.36 -2.01 -43.02
CA ALA A 105 70.30 -3.01 -43.16
C ALA A 105 69.76 -3.48 -41.80
N THR A 106 70.63 -3.68 -40.81
CA THR A 106 70.25 -4.07 -39.44
C THR A 106 69.43 -2.97 -38.75
N LEU A 107 69.86 -1.71 -38.86
CA LEU A 107 69.21 -0.56 -38.25
C LEU A 107 67.88 -0.22 -38.97
N SER A 108 67.83 -0.41 -40.29
CA SER A 108 66.59 -0.35 -41.09
C SER A 108 65.60 -1.46 -40.69
N ALA A 109 66.08 -2.68 -40.46
CA ALA A 109 65.24 -3.80 -40.05
C ALA A 109 64.63 -3.60 -38.65
N GLU A 110 65.41 -3.21 -37.64
CA GLU A 110 64.88 -3.01 -36.29
C GLU A 110 64.00 -1.74 -36.21
N LYS A 111 64.32 -0.67 -36.97
CA LYS A 111 63.40 0.47 -37.17
C LYS A 111 62.06 0.03 -37.78
N SER A 112 62.09 -0.73 -38.88
CA SER A 112 60.88 -1.26 -39.54
C SER A 112 60.07 -2.14 -38.58
N ARG A 113 60.75 -2.91 -37.73
CA ARG A 113 60.14 -3.75 -36.70
C ARG A 113 59.47 -2.95 -35.58
N MET A 114 60.09 -1.85 -35.11
CA MET A 114 59.48 -0.92 -34.15
C MET A 114 58.32 -0.13 -34.75
N GLU A 115 58.40 0.26 -36.03
CA GLU A 115 57.29 0.91 -36.72
C GLU A 115 56.11 -0.06 -36.92
N ALA A 116 56.39 -1.33 -37.27
CA ALA A 116 55.37 -2.37 -37.40
C ALA A 116 54.67 -2.67 -36.06
N SER A 117 55.41 -2.76 -34.93
CA SER A 117 54.79 -2.94 -33.61
C SER A 117 53.97 -1.72 -33.19
N PHE A 118 54.45 -0.50 -33.42
CA PHE A 118 53.69 0.73 -33.14
C PHE A 118 52.39 0.82 -33.95
N GLN A 119 52.39 0.46 -35.23
CA GLN A 119 51.18 0.44 -36.05
C GLN A 119 50.22 -0.70 -35.62
N ALA A 120 50.74 -1.83 -35.15
CA ALA A 120 49.94 -2.92 -34.56
C ALA A 120 49.27 -2.47 -33.24
N ASP A 121 50.02 -1.88 -32.30
CA ASP A 121 49.49 -1.36 -31.04
C ASP A 121 48.46 -0.25 -31.29
N LYS A 122 48.72 0.68 -32.22
CA LYS A 122 47.79 1.73 -32.65
C LYS A 122 46.49 1.15 -33.23
N LYS A 123 46.56 0.04 -33.98
CA LYS A 123 45.38 -0.69 -34.48
C LYS A 123 44.64 -1.41 -33.34
N GLN A 124 45.37 -2.03 -32.41
CA GLN A 124 44.81 -2.71 -31.24
C GLN A 124 44.11 -1.73 -30.31
N LEU A 125 44.70 -0.58 -30.00
CA LEU A 125 44.10 0.48 -29.18
C LEU A 125 42.83 1.03 -29.84
N ARG A 126 42.83 1.29 -31.15
CA ARG A 126 41.62 1.67 -31.89
C ARG A 126 40.52 0.62 -31.81
N SER A 127 40.87 -0.66 -31.92
CA SER A 127 39.92 -1.79 -31.76
C SER A 127 39.36 -1.86 -30.34
N GLN A 128 40.19 -1.67 -29.32
CA GLN A 128 39.75 -1.65 -27.92
C GLN A 128 38.85 -0.45 -27.62
N ILE A 129 39.16 0.74 -28.14
CA ILE A 129 38.30 1.93 -28.01
C ILE A 129 36.93 1.65 -28.64
N ALA A 130 36.87 1.18 -29.89
CA ALA A 130 35.61 0.85 -30.56
C ALA A 130 34.79 -0.22 -29.80
N GLN A 131 35.44 -1.27 -29.27
CA GLN A 131 34.77 -2.28 -28.43
C GLN A 131 34.23 -1.70 -27.12
N LYS A 132 34.94 -0.73 -26.50
CA LYS A 132 34.47 -0.05 -25.28
C LYS A 132 33.34 0.93 -25.59
N GLU A 133 33.40 1.67 -26.69
CA GLU A 133 32.31 2.54 -27.14
C GLU A 133 31.05 1.74 -27.48
N GLN A 134 31.17 0.61 -28.19
CA GLN A 134 30.04 -0.30 -28.42
C GLN A 134 29.47 -0.82 -27.10
N SER A 135 30.32 -1.28 -26.17
CA SER A 135 29.87 -1.75 -24.86
C SER A 135 29.16 -0.66 -24.04
N ILE A 136 29.63 0.58 -24.11
CA ILE A 136 28.97 1.76 -23.49
C ILE A 136 27.62 2.03 -24.15
N GLN A 137 27.53 2.00 -25.48
CA GLN A 137 26.27 2.17 -26.21
C GLN A 137 25.25 1.09 -25.88
N GLU A 138 25.67 -0.19 -25.82
CA GLU A 138 24.82 -1.30 -25.41
C GLU A 138 24.33 -1.18 -23.96
N LEU A 139 25.20 -0.78 -23.03
CA LEU A 139 24.83 -0.55 -21.64
C LEU A 139 23.87 0.64 -21.51
N HIS A 140 24.09 1.73 -22.25
CA HIS A 140 23.19 2.88 -22.29
C HIS A 140 21.82 2.54 -22.91
N ALA A 141 21.79 1.69 -23.96
CA ALA A 141 20.55 1.16 -24.52
C ALA A 141 19.78 0.29 -23.51
N LYS A 142 20.46 -0.64 -22.83
CA LYS A 142 19.88 -1.50 -21.78
C LYS A 142 19.36 -0.68 -20.59
N ALA A 143 20.09 0.35 -20.15
CA ALA A 143 19.65 1.27 -19.11
C ALA A 143 18.41 2.08 -19.53
N LYS A 144 18.35 2.57 -20.78
CA LYS A 144 17.18 3.26 -21.33
C LYS A 144 15.97 2.34 -21.45
N GLU A 145 16.16 1.07 -21.82
CA GLU A 145 15.10 0.06 -21.85
C GLU A 145 14.56 -0.25 -20.45
N GLN A 146 15.45 -0.43 -19.47
CA GLN A 146 15.06 -0.64 -18.06
C GLN A 146 14.31 0.58 -17.50
N ALA A 147 14.75 1.80 -17.79
CA ALA A 147 14.04 3.03 -17.41
C ALA A 147 12.65 3.14 -18.08
N ALA A 148 12.50 2.69 -19.33
CA ALA A 148 11.22 2.64 -20.01
C ALA A 148 10.26 1.62 -19.40
N LYS A 149 10.75 0.42 -19.02
CA LYS A 149 9.97 -0.61 -18.32
C LYS A 149 9.53 -0.12 -16.94
N ALA A 150 10.46 0.35 -16.11
CA ALA A 150 10.16 0.89 -14.79
C ALA A 150 9.16 2.07 -14.84
N LYS A 151 9.19 2.89 -15.92
CA LYS A 151 8.15 3.91 -16.15
C LYS A 151 6.78 3.28 -16.46
N ALA A 152 6.72 2.28 -17.34
CA ALA A 152 5.48 1.58 -17.67
C ALA A 152 4.87 0.90 -16.43
N ASP A 153 5.68 0.22 -15.62
CA ASP A 153 5.26 -0.41 -14.36
C ASP A 153 4.66 0.64 -13.40
N VAL A 154 5.31 1.80 -13.27
CA VAL A 154 4.84 2.93 -12.46
C VAL A 154 3.53 3.54 -13.01
N ASP A 155 3.38 3.64 -14.33
CA ASP A 155 2.17 4.18 -14.95
C ASP A 155 1.00 3.17 -14.88
N GLU A 156 1.26 1.86 -14.89
CA GLU A 156 0.27 0.81 -14.61
C GLU A 156 -0.20 0.84 -13.15
N VAL A 157 0.72 0.99 -12.19
CA VAL A 157 0.38 1.12 -10.76
C VAL A 157 -0.46 2.39 -10.50
N LYS A 158 -0.16 3.51 -11.17
CA LYS A 158 -1.03 4.71 -11.13
C LYS A 158 -2.43 4.41 -11.66
N ALA A 159 -2.55 3.72 -12.79
CA ALA A 159 -3.85 3.38 -13.37
C ALA A 159 -4.68 2.51 -12.42
N LYS A 160 -4.07 1.48 -11.81
CA LYS A 160 -4.69 0.65 -10.77
C LYS A 160 -5.16 1.48 -9.56
N TRP A 161 -4.33 2.39 -9.06
CA TRP A 161 -4.69 3.25 -7.92
C TRP A 161 -5.82 4.24 -8.26
N ILE A 162 -5.89 4.74 -9.50
CA ILE A 162 -6.99 5.59 -9.98
C ILE A 162 -8.31 4.80 -10.01
N ILE A 163 -8.29 3.55 -10.48
CA ILE A 163 -9.45 2.66 -10.47
C ILE A 163 -9.91 2.37 -9.04
N GLU A 164 -9.00 1.91 -8.17
CA GLU A 164 -9.29 1.58 -6.76
C GLU A 164 -9.82 2.80 -5.98
N ARG A 165 -9.34 4.00 -6.30
CA ARG A 165 -9.87 5.26 -5.76
C ARG A 165 -11.29 5.53 -6.25
N GLN A 166 -11.58 5.37 -7.55
CA GLN A 166 -12.93 5.55 -8.10
C GLN A 166 -13.91 4.49 -7.57
N GLU A 167 -13.44 3.28 -7.28
CA GLU A 167 -14.24 2.22 -6.66
C GLU A 167 -14.62 2.60 -5.23
N ARG A 168 -13.67 3.02 -4.38
CA ARG A 168 -14.01 3.54 -3.03
C ARG A 168 -14.87 4.81 -3.07
N GLU A 169 -14.72 5.65 -4.08
CA GLU A 169 -15.59 6.82 -4.28
C GLU A 169 -17.02 6.39 -4.66
N LYS A 170 -17.20 5.35 -5.48
CA LYS A 170 -18.52 4.74 -5.75
C LYS A 170 -19.09 4.08 -4.50
N GLU A 171 -18.29 3.32 -3.74
CA GLU A 171 -18.73 2.67 -2.49
C GLU A 171 -19.21 3.68 -1.45
N THR A 172 -18.44 4.75 -1.22
CA THR A 172 -18.84 5.81 -0.26
C THR A 172 -20.07 6.59 -0.73
N ASN A 173 -20.23 6.83 -2.03
CA ASN A 173 -21.46 7.41 -2.59
C ASN A 173 -22.66 6.46 -2.43
N ASN A 174 -22.50 5.15 -2.67
CA ASN A 174 -23.55 4.15 -2.48
C ASN A 174 -23.94 4.00 -1.01
N GLN A 175 -22.97 3.99 -0.10
CA GLN A 175 -23.21 4.03 1.36
C GLN A 175 -23.98 5.30 1.74
N MET A 176 -23.63 6.45 1.16
CA MET A 176 -24.31 7.72 1.41
C MET A 176 -25.74 7.74 0.85
N LEU A 177 -26.01 7.09 -0.29
CA LEU A 177 -27.37 6.91 -0.82
C LEU A 177 -28.19 6.00 0.09
N MET A 178 -27.67 4.82 0.47
CA MET A 178 -28.31 3.90 1.40
C MET A 178 -28.60 4.56 2.77
N ILE A 179 -27.70 5.41 3.27
CA ILE A 179 -27.93 6.19 4.50
C ILE A 179 -29.08 7.21 4.32
N ARG A 180 -29.17 7.90 3.18
CA ARG A 180 -30.31 8.81 2.90
C ARG A 180 -31.63 8.04 2.78
N GLU A 181 -31.62 6.87 2.17
CA GLU A 181 -32.80 6.01 2.02
C GLU A 181 -33.27 5.48 3.38
N LEU A 182 -32.35 4.99 4.23
CA LEU A 182 -32.66 4.58 5.60
C LEU A 182 -33.15 5.76 6.46
N GLN A 183 -32.56 6.95 6.32
CA GLN A 183 -33.03 8.17 7.00
C GLN A 183 -34.43 8.57 6.53
N LYS A 184 -34.73 8.44 5.23
CA LYS A 184 -36.07 8.68 4.69
C LYS A 184 -37.08 7.66 5.22
N LEU A 185 -36.79 6.37 5.15
CA LEU A 185 -37.65 5.30 5.67
C LEU A 185 -37.92 5.50 7.17
N TYR A 186 -36.91 5.85 7.97
CA TYR A 186 -37.08 6.16 9.39
C TYR A 186 -37.96 7.41 9.63
N ALA A 187 -37.88 8.43 8.77
CA ALA A 187 -38.77 9.59 8.83
C ALA A 187 -40.21 9.23 8.43
N ASP A 188 -40.39 8.45 7.36
CA ASP A 188 -41.69 7.98 6.87
C ASP A 188 -42.38 7.06 7.92
N GLU A 189 -41.63 6.13 8.54
CA GLU A 189 -42.10 5.30 9.67
C GLU A 189 -42.49 6.15 10.87
N ARG A 190 -41.70 7.18 11.20
CA ARG A 190 -42.00 8.11 12.30
C ARG A 190 -43.26 8.92 12.03
N HIS A 191 -43.42 9.47 10.83
CA HIS A 191 -44.64 10.18 10.44
C HIS A 191 -45.87 9.27 10.40
N LEU A 192 -45.72 8.02 9.96
CA LEU A 192 -46.78 7.01 10.03
C LEU A 192 -47.16 6.70 11.49
N LYS A 193 -46.17 6.53 12.37
CA LYS A 193 -46.36 6.32 13.81
C LYS A 193 -47.09 7.51 14.45
N ASP A 194 -46.60 8.73 14.24
CA ASP A 194 -47.17 9.95 14.82
C ASP A 194 -48.63 10.16 14.33
N ASN A 195 -48.92 9.83 13.06
CA ASN A 195 -50.28 9.82 12.51
C ASN A 195 -51.17 8.73 13.15
N ILE A 196 -50.65 7.52 13.39
CA ILE A 196 -51.39 6.45 14.08
C ILE A 196 -51.63 6.82 15.56
N GLU A 197 -50.67 7.44 16.26
CA GLU A 197 -50.86 7.95 17.61
C GLU A 197 -51.91 9.08 17.65
N MET A 198 -51.92 9.98 16.66
CA MET A 198 -52.96 10.99 16.49
C MET A 198 -54.35 10.36 16.25
N GLN A 199 -54.44 9.36 15.36
CA GLN A 199 -55.70 8.63 15.11
C GLN A 199 -56.19 7.90 16.36
N LEU A 200 -55.29 7.23 17.09
CA LEU A 200 -55.61 6.56 18.35
C LEU A 200 -56.09 7.55 19.41
N ASN A 201 -55.49 8.74 19.49
CA ASN A 201 -55.92 9.79 20.41
C ASN A 201 -57.29 10.37 20.00
N ASN A 202 -57.55 10.54 18.71
CA ASN A 202 -58.86 10.94 18.18
C ASN A 202 -59.94 9.89 18.43
N PHE A 203 -59.66 8.61 18.25
CA PHE A 203 -60.58 7.54 18.65
C PHE A 203 -60.78 7.52 20.17
N LYS A 204 -59.74 7.75 20.97
CA LYS A 204 -59.85 7.82 22.43
C LYS A 204 -60.71 8.98 22.91
N THR A 205 -60.63 10.16 22.30
CA THR A 205 -61.53 11.29 22.61
C THR A 205 -62.95 11.06 22.09
N GLN A 206 -63.12 10.42 20.93
CA GLN A 206 -64.43 9.97 20.45
C GLN A 206 -65.07 8.94 21.39
N PHE A 207 -64.30 7.97 21.88
CA PHE A 207 -64.78 6.98 22.87
C PHE A 207 -65.14 7.66 24.20
N ALA A 208 -64.35 8.59 24.70
CA ALA A 208 -64.68 9.36 25.90
C ALA A 208 -65.95 10.23 25.71
N SER A 209 -66.13 10.84 24.54
CA SER A 209 -67.35 11.59 24.20
C SER A 209 -68.57 10.68 24.10
N ASN A 210 -68.44 9.53 23.43
CA ASN A 210 -69.51 8.54 23.28
C ASN A 210 -69.83 7.85 24.62
N GLU A 211 -68.86 7.67 25.51
CA GLU A 211 -69.08 7.20 26.88
C GLU A 211 -69.83 8.25 27.72
N ALA A 212 -69.48 9.53 27.59
CA ALA A 212 -70.21 10.65 28.22
C ALA A 212 -71.63 10.85 27.64
N GLU A 213 -71.84 10.58 26.35
CA GLU A 213 -73.16 10.53 25.74
C GLU A 213 -73.94 9.29 26.19
N ASN A 214 -73.28 8.14 26.36
CA ASN A 214 -73.92 6.93 26.90
C ASN A 214 -74.26 7.04 28.38
N SER A 215 -73.45 7.71 29.21
CA SER A 215 -73.83 8.02 30.58
C SER A 215 -75.01 8.99 30.59
N ARG A 216 -74.95 10.09 29.83
CA ARG A 216 -76.07 11.03 29.67
C ARG A 216 -77.35 10.34 29.14
N LEU A 217 -77.25 9.37 28.24
CA LEU A 217 -78.39 8.58 27.74
C LEU A 217 -78.90 7.60 28.80
N ARG A 218 -78.04 6.99 29.62
CA ARG A 218 -78.44 6.18 30.78
C ARG A 218 -79.13 7.05 31.84
N ASP A 219 -78.61 8.25 32.10
CA ASP A 219 -79.17 9.21 33.04
C ASP A 219 -80.51 9.74 32.55
N LEU A 220 -80.63 10.09 31.27
CA LEU A 220 -81.91 10.43 30.64
C LEU A 220 -82.88 9.24 30.65
N GLN A 221 -82.42 8.00 30.41
CA GLN A 221 -83.27 6.81 30.50
C GLN A 221 -83.68 6.51 31.95
N ALA A 222 -82.82 6.80 32.94
CA ALA A 222 -83.12 6.71 34.35
C ALA A 222 -84.13 7.79 34.76
N GLN A 223 -83.93 9.04 34.33
CA GLN A 223 -84.89 10.14 34.51
C GLN A 223 -86.22 9.88 33.79
N LEU A 224 -86.24 9.16 32.66
CA LEU A 224 -87.49 8.81 31.96
C LEU A 224 -88.18 7.60 32.62
N LYS A 225 -87.41 6.63 33.13
CA LYS A 225 -87.94 5.55 34.01
C LYS A 225 -88.49 6.13 35.31
N GLU A 226 -87.79 7.09 35.90
CA GLU A 226 -88.16 7.76 37.14
C GLU A 226 -89.33 8.72 36.91
N ALA A 227 -89.38 9.50 35.83
CA ALA A 227 -90.56 10.29 35.48
C ALA A 227 -91.78 9.40 35.15
N ARG A 228 -91.59 8.20 34.59
CA ARG A 228 -92.65 7.19 34.45
C ARG A 228 -93.04 6.56 35.79
N HIS A 229 -92.09 6.34 36.69
CA HIS A 229 -92.35 5.81 38.02
C HIS A 229 -93.04 6.86 38.89
N GLN A 230 -92.64 8.13 38.79
CA GLN A 230 -93.28 9.30 39.37
C GLN A 230 -94.65 9.56 38.75
N LEU A 231 -94.86 9.38 37.45
CA LEU A 231 -96.22 9.42 36.88
C LEU A 231 -97.09 8.30 37.44
N LYS A 232 -96.56 7.08 37.59
CA LYS A 232 -97.27 5.99 38.29
C LYS A 232 -97.47 6.27 39.79
N GLN A 233 -96.49 6.89 40.46
CA GLN A 233 -96.60 7.31 41.85
C GLN A 233 -97.52 8.51 42.01
N PHE A 234 -97.68 9.40 41.02
CA PHE A 234 -98.59 10.54 41.06
C PHE A 234 -99.99 10.17 40.59
N GLN A 235 -100.15 9.07 39.84
CA GLN A 235 -101.40 8.33 39.77
C GLN A 235 -101.72 7.73 41.15
N ALA A 236 -100.82 6.93 41.73
CA ALA A 236 -100.99 6.34 43.06
C ALA A 236 -101.01 7.34 44.23
N LYS A 237 -100.54 8.59 44.08
CA LYS A 237 -100.60 9.70 45.05
C LYS A 237 -101.65 10.76 44.70
N ALA A 238 -102.26 10.70 43.52
CA ALA A 238 -103.61 11.23 43.32
C ALA A 238 -104.63 10.32 44.04
N GLU A 239 -104.35 9.01 44.09
CA GLU A 239 -105.08 8.03 44.91
C GLU A 239 -104.72 8.14 46.42
N HIS A 240 -103.45 8.39 46.78
CA HIS A 240 -102.98 8.46 48.19
C HIS A 240 -102.63 9.85 48.75
N THR A 241 -103.03 10.94 48.08
CA THR A 241 -102.91 12.34 48.55
C THR A 241 -101.49 12.93 48.54
N ALA A 242 -101.44 14.27 48.58
CA ALA A 242 -100.22 15.10 48.63
C ALA A 242 -99.56 15.16 50.03
N VAL A 243 -98.53 16.02 50.14
CA VAL A 243 -97.65 16.31 51.32
C VAL A 243 -96.31 15.55 51.31
N ALA A 244 -95.27 16.20 51.84
CA ALA A 244 -93.87 15.77 52.02
C ALA A 244 -92.97 15.73 50.75
N THR A 245 -92.49 16.90 50.31
CA THR A 245 -91.43 17.05 49.28
C THR A 245 -90.49 18.25 49.58
N SER A 246 -90.03 18.40 50.82
CA SER A 246 -89.17 19.53 51.25
C SER A 246 -87.81 19.12 51.86
N THR A 247 -87.61 17.83 52.14
CA THR A 247 -86.39 17.28 52.76
C THR A 247 -85.29 16.95 51.74
N ASP A 248 -85.67 16.51 50.55
CA ASP A 248 -84.81 15.66 49.71
C ASP A 248 -83.79 16.46 48.88
N ASN A 249 -84.08 17.74 48.66
CA ASN A 249 -83.15 18.65 47.99
C ASN A 249 -81.88 18.93 48.84
N ALA A 250 -81.98 18.80 50.16
CA ALA A 250 -80.83 19.02 51.06
C ALA A 250 -79.88 17.81 51.09
N SER A 251 -80.42 16.58 51.09
CA SER A 251 -79.62 15.35 51.01
C SER A 251 -78.95 15.21 49.64
N LEU A 252 -79.66 15.52 48.54
CA LEU A 252 -79.08 15.47 47.19
C LEU A 252 -77.88 16.43 47.03
N LEU A 253 -77.98 17.67 47.54
CA LEU A 253 -76.86 18.62 47.55
C LEU A 253 -75.70 18.19 48.46
N HIS A 254 -75.95 17.40 49.50
CA HIS A 254 -74.89 16.79 50.29
C HIS A 254 -74.21 15.65 49.52
N GLN A 255 -74.97 14.81 48.83
CA GLN A 255 -74.46 13.69 48.05
C GLN A 255 -73.57 14.16 46.90
N VAL A 256 -74.00 15.15 46.09
CA VAL A 256 -73.19 15.69 44.99
C VAL A 256 -71.87 16.30 45.48
N ARG A 257 -71.85 16.89 46.69
CA ARG A 257 -70.61 17.37 47.33
C ARG A 257 -69.70 16.22 47.76
N GLN A 258 -70.27 15.12 48.26
CA GLN A 258 -69.54 13.92 48.66
C GLN A 258 -68.94 13.20 47.43
N GLU A 259 -69.69 13.09 46.33
CA GLU A 259 -69.21 12.54 45.06
C GLU A 259 -68.09 13.40 44.45
N MET A 260 -68.24 14.74 44.46
CA MET A 260 -67.17 15.68 44.08
C MET A 260 -65.91 15.56 44.96
N GLN A 261 -66.04 15.22 46.23
CA GLN A 261 -64.90 14.97 47.11
C GLN A 261 -64.25 13.62 46.80
N GLN A 262 -65.04 12.55 46.67
CA GLN A 262 -64.56 11.22 46.30
C GLN A 262 -63.82 11.24 44.95
N LEU A 263 -64.32 11.95 43.95
CA LEU A 263 -63.67 12.09 42.64
C LEU A 263 -62.31 12.80 42.76
N LYS A 264 -62.21 13.85 43.59
CA LYS A 264 -60.93 14.54 43.88
C LYS A 264 -59.95 13.63 44.60
N GLU A 265 -60.42 12.84 45.56
CA GLU A 265 -59.61 11.86 46.28
C GLU A 265 -59.11 10.74 45.34
N GLN A 266 -59.97 10.22 44.46
CA GLN A 266 -59.62 9.25 43.42
C GLN A 266 -58.58 9.80 42.43
N HIS A 267 -58.76 11.03 41.92
CA HIS A 267 -57.77 11.67 41.05
C HIS A 267 -56.44 11.92 41.78
N ALA A 268 -56.47 12.37 43.04
CA ALA A 268 -55.27 12.56 43.84
C ALA A 268 -54.54 11.22 44.13
N VAL A 269 -55.26 10.12 44.28
CA VAL A 269 -54.70 8.77 44.39
C VAL A 269 -54.11 8.31 43.05
N ALA A 270 -54.81 8.51 41.93
CA ALA A 270 -54.33 8.15 40.60
C ALA A 270 -53.03 8.89 40.23
N ILE A 271 -52.96 10.21 40.48
CA ILE A 271 -51.74 11.01 40.28
C ILE A 271 -50.59 10.46 41.13
N LYS A 272 -50.83 10.14 42.41
CA LYS A 272 -49.83 9.53 43.30
C LYS A 272 -49.41 8.12 42.86
N GLN A 273 -50.29 7.35 42.21
CA GLN A 273 -49.96 6.03 41.66
C GLN A 273 -49.09 6.15 40.41
N GLU A 274 -49.41 7.05 39.49
CA GLU A 274 -48.60 7.26 38.27
C GLU A 274 -47.24 7.89 38.60
N GLN A 275 -47.16 8.84 39.54
CA GLN A 275 -45.90 9.34 40.08
C GLN A 275 -45.02 8.20 40.67
N ARG A 276 -45.63 7.29 41.44
CA ARG A 276 -44.92 6.09 41.95
C ARG A 276 -44.51 5.11 40.85
N ARG A 277 -45.25 5.05 39.73
CA ARG A 277 -44.90 4.23 38.56
C ARG A 277 -43.71 4.81 37.81
N VAL A 278 -43.69 6.12 37.58
CA VAL A 278 -42.56 6.84 36.98
C VAL A 278 -41.30 6.66 37.83
N LEU A 279 -41.36 6.96 39.15
CA LEU A 279 -40.22 6.80 40.05
C LEU A 279 -39.65 5.36 40.08
N ARG A 280 -40.50 4.33 39.98
CA ARG A 280 -40.04 2.93 39.86
C ARG A 280 -39.35 2.64 38.52
N ALA A 281 -39.84 3.21 37.42
CA ALA A 281 -39.22 3.07 36.11
C ALA A 281 -37.87 3.80 36.05
N GLU A 282 -37.77 4.99 36.64
CA GLU A 282 -36.52 5.73 36.81
C GLU A 282 -35.52 4.96 37.70
N GLU A 283 -35.96 4.40 38.83
CA GLU A 283 -35.13 3.51 39.65
C GLU A 283 -34.63 2.29 38.88
N GLN A 284 -35.51 1.63 38.10
CA GLN A 284 -35.13 0.45 37.31
C GLN A 284 -34.12 0.82 36.22
N SER A 285 -34.35 1.92 35.49
CA SER A 285 -33.41 2.47 34.51
C SER A 285 -32.06 2.81 35.15
N ARG A 286 -32.06 3.47 36.33
CA ARG A 286 -30.83 3.82 37.06
C ARG A 286 -30.08 2.60 37.58
N LYS A 287 -30.80 1.56 38.03
CA LYS A 287 -30.22 0.27 38.43
C LYS A 287 -29.61 -0.47 37.24
N GLN A 288 -30.27 -0.47 36.08
CA GLN A 288 -29.70 -1.03 34.84
C GLN A 288 -28.46 -0.26 34.40
N ALA A 289 -28.50 1.08 34.39
CA ALA A 289 -27.35 1.93 34.07
C ALA A 289 -26.14 1.62 34.98
N ALA A 290 -26.33 1.56 36.30
CA ALA A 290 -25.28 1.22 37.26
C ALA A 290 -24.71 -0.21 37.07
N LEU A 291 -25.54 -1.18 36.66
CA LEU A 291 -25.08 -2.53 36.32
C LEU A 291 -24.28 -2.56 35.00
N HIS A 292 -24.64 -1.73 34.02
CA HIS A 292 -23.87 -1.58 32.78
C HIS A 292 -22.54 -0.85 33.03
N GLU A 293 -22.55 0.24 33.79
CA GLU A 293 -21.36 0.97 34.26
C GLU A 293 -20.42 0.06 35.04
N GLY A 294 -20.94 -0.68 36.03
CA GLY A 294 -20.17 -1.67 36.77
C GLY A 294 -19.61 -2.80 35.89
N ARG A 295 -20.33 -3.23 34.85
CA ARG A 295 -19.80 -4.19 33.86
C ARG A 295 -18.69 -3.58 33.01
N VAL A 296 -18.81 -2.33 32.58
CA VAL A 296 -17.78 -1.62 31.82
C VAL A 296 -16.53 -1.44 32.66
N ALA A 297 -16.63 -0.93 33.89
CA ALA A 297 -15.51 -0.77 34.81
C ALA A 297 -14.80 -2.10 35.11
N ASN A 298 -15.53 -3.22 35.22
CA ASN A 298 -14.92 -4.56 35.37
C ASN A 298 -14.20 -5.05 34.09
N LEU A 299 -14.65 -4.65 32.90
CA LEU A 299 -13.97 -4.95 31.64
C LEU A 299 -12.74 -4.06 31.45
N GLU A 300 -12.82 -2.78 31.82
CA GLU A 300 -11.70 -1.83 31.82
C GLU A 300 -10.61 -2.24 32.82
N ALA A 301 -10.99 -2.68 34.04
CA ALA A 301 -10.07 -3.25 35.02
C ALA A 301 -9.35 -4.49 34.46
N ARG A 302 -10.08 -5.43 33.84
CA ARG A 302 -9.48 -6.61 33.20
C ARG A 302 -8.61 -6.27 31.99
N LEU A 303 -8.94 -5.22 31.23
CA LEU A 303 -8.10 -4.71 30.16
C LEU A 303 -6.82 -4.05 30.71
N ALA A 304 -6.88 -3.39 31.86
CA ALA A 304 -5.71 -2.86 32.56
C ALA A 304 -4.83 -3.99 33.16
N GLU A 305 -5.42 -5.03 33.75
CA GLU A 305 -4.74 -6.25 34.18
C GLU A 305 -4.06 -6.97 33.01
N LEU A 306 -4.75 -7.11 31.86
CA LEU A 306 -4.16 -7.69 30.66
C LEU A 306 -3.04 -6.81 30.08
N SER A 307 -3.22 -5.49 30.07
CA SER A 307 -2.19 -4.54 29.57
C SER A 307 -0.96 -4.49 30.46
N THR A 308 -1.13 -4.59 31.78
CA THR A 308 -0.01 -4.63 32.74
C THR A 308 0.69 -5.99 32.75
N THR A 309 -0.02 -7.10 32.59
CA THR A 309 0.61 -8.42 32.42
C THR A 309 1.36 -8.52 31.10
N VAL A 310 0.78 -8.12 29.96
CA VAL A 310 1.50 -8.02 28.68
C VAL A 310 2.72 -7.11 28.80
N GLY A 311 2.58 -5.92 29.40
CA GLY A 311 3.70 -5.00 29.65
C GLY A 311 4.77 -5.57 30.60
N SER A 312 4.43 -6.50 31.48
CA SER A 312 5.39 -7.24 32.32
C SER A 312 6.10 -8.35 31.54
N TYR A 313 5.40 -9.05 30.64
CA TYR A 313 5.99 -10.05 29.75
C TYR A 313 6.92 -9.41 28.71
N ASP A 314 6.60 -8.24 28.17
CA ASP A 314 7.51 -7.50 27.27
C ASP A 314 8.78 -7.03 27.99
N ARG A 315 8.66 -6.57 29.25
CA ARG A 315 9.83 -6.22 30.08
C ARG A 315 10.67 -7.45 30.44
N LEU A 316 10.04 -8.56 30.80
CA LEU A 316 10.75 -9.82 31.06
C LEU A 316 11.45 -10.31 29.79
N ARG A 317 10.79 -10.24 28.63
CA ARG A 317 11.36 -10.58 27.32
C ARG A 317 12.54 -9.67 26.94
N GLN A 318 12.53 -8.40 27.33
CA GLN A 318 13.68 -7.50 27.18
C GLN A 318 14.83 -7.93 28.11
N GLN A 319 14.55 -8.23 29.40
CA GLN A 319 15.55 -8.75 30.33
C GLN A 319 16.13 -10.10 29.88
N ASP A 320 15.30 -10.99 29.33
CA ASP A 320 15.74 -12.26 28.74
C ASP A 320 16.62 -12.00 27.53
N GLN A 321 16.25 -11.07 26.63
CA GLN A 321 17.10 -10.68 25.48
C GLN A 321 18.44 -10.10 25.93
N ASP A 322 18.46 -9.19 26.89
CA ASP A 322 19.68 -8.61 27.46
C ASP A 322 20.55 -9.70 28.13
N SER A 323 19.93 -10.63 28.86
CA SER A 323 20.64 -11.78 29.47
C SER A 323 21.20 -12.72 28.41
N ILE A 324 20.49 -12.95 27.30
CA ILE A 324 20.94 -13.75 26.16
C ILE A 324 22.07 -13.03 25.42
N HIS A 325 22.06 -11.70 25.35
CA HIS A 325 23.18 -10.91 24.80
C HIS A 325 24.41 -10.97 25.71
N ALA A 326 24.24 -10.84 27.03
CA ALA A 326 25.32 -11.00 28.01
C ALA A 326 25.89 -12.44 28.02
N LEU A 327 25.03 -13.46 27.94
CA LEU A 327 25.45 -14.87 27.85
C LEU A 327 26.11 -15.19 26.50
N LYS A 328 25.69 -14.56 25.39
CA LYS A 328 26.40 -14.66 24.10
C LYS A 328 27.78 -13.99 24.16
N GLN A 329 27.90 -12.85 24.83
CA GLN A 329 29.20 -12.21 25.05
C GLN A 329 30.09 -13.08 25.94
N GLN A 330 29.58 -13.58 27.06
CA GLN A 330 30.31 -14.53 27.92
C GLN A 330 30.64 -15.84 27.20
N LEU A 331 29.80 -16.35 26.30
CA LEU A 331 30.13 -17.49 25.44
C LEU A 331 31.23 -17.13 24.43
N GLN A 332 31.20 -15.93 23.83
CA GLN A 332 32.25 -15.47 22.93
C GLN A 332 33.60 -15.26 23.66
N ASP A 333 33.58 -14.84 24.92
CA ASP A 333 34.75 -14.72 25.79
C ASP A 333 35.22 -16.10 26.29
N LEU A 334 34.29 -17.03 26.55
CA LEU A 334 34.59 -18.42 26.91
C LEU A 334 35.05 -19.26 25.72
N GLU A 335 34.61 -18.99 24.48
CA GLU A 335 35.15 -19.60 23.26
C GLU A 335 36.59 -19.14 23.02
N GLN A 336 36.91 -17.88 23.32
CA GLN A 336 38.29 -17.38 23.35
C GLN A 336 39.13 -18.07 24.45
N ALA A 337 38.53 -18.40 25.60
CA ALA A 337 39.20 -19.11 26.70
C ALA A 337 39.32 -20.64 26.48
N GLN A 338 38.34 -21.27 25.83
CA GLN A 338 38.27 -22.71 25.56
C GLN A 338 39.21 -23.19 24.45
N ALA A 339 40.05 -22.30 23.91
CA ALA A 339 41.27 -22.67 23.18
C ALA A 339 42.31 -23.46 24.02
N ARG A 340 41.94 -23.95 25.22
CA ARG A 340 42.76 -24.71 26.17
C ARG A 340 41.91 -25.80 26.87
N PRO A 341 42.23 -27.11 26.79
CA PRO A 341 41.24 -28.19 27.05
C PRO A 341 41.40 -29.01 28.37
N ALA A 342 40.36 -29.85 28.63
CA ALA A 342 40.32 -31.09 29.46
C ALA A 342 40.13 -30.95 31.02
N PRO A 343 39.73 -32.02 31.78
CA PRO A 343 38.95 -33.25 31.51
C PRO A 343 37.82 -33.55 32.58
N ALA A 344 37.31 -34.80 32.71
CA ALA A 344 36.22 -35.22 33.63
C ALA A 344 36.38 -36.62 34.33
N LEU A 345 35.58 -36.91 35.38
CA LEU A 345 35.42 -38.17 36.18
C LEU A 345 33.91 -38.42 36.48
N ARG A 346 33.30 -39.55 36.95
CA ARG A 346 33.60 -40.93 37.47
C ARG A 346 33.08 -41.19 38.92
N THR A 347 32.67 -42.44 39.23
CA THR A 347 31.89 -42.86 40.44
C THR A 347 32.20 -44.31 40.93
N LEU A 348 31.85 -44.64 42.19
CA LEU A 348 32.09 -45.86 43.02
C LEU A 348 31.03 -45.90 44.18
N SER A 349 30.76 -46.91 45.05
CA SER A 349 30.93 -48.39 45.15
C SER A 349 30.16 -48.92 46.42
N GLU A 350 30.14 -50.24 46.70
CA GLU A 350 29.38 -50.89 47.83
C GLU A 350 30.24 -51.85 48.73
N ASP A 351 29.60 -52.47 49.74
CA ASP A 351 29.94 -53.66 50.59
C ASP A 351 30.31 -53.50 52.10
N VAL A 352 29.66 -54.30 52.98
CA VAL A 352 29.91 -54.48 54.44
C VAL A 352 29.50 -55.90 54.91
N ASP A 353 30.18 -56.44 55.95
CA ASP A 353 30.17 -57.84 56.42
C ASP A 353 28.88 -58.44 57.05
N LEU A 354 28.86 -59.78 57.11
CA LEU A 354 27.74 -60.62 57.57
C LEU A 354 27.54 -60.69 59.10
N ALA A 355 28.58 -60.45 59.91
CA ALA A 355 28.50 -60.64 61.37
C ALA A 355 27.66 -59.56 62.06
N THR A 356 27.81 -58.31 61.63
CA THR A 356 26.98 -57.17 62.08
C THR A 356 25.52 -57.38 61.71
N LEU A 357 25.24 -57.99 60.55
CA LEU A 357 23.89 -58.35 60.11
C LEU A 357 23.22 -59.36 61.06
N VAL A 358 23.96 -60.31 61.64
CA VAL A 358 23.40 -61.29 62.60
C VAL A 358 23.01 -60.63 63.93
N ASP A 359 23.87 -59.78 64.50
CA ASP A 359 23.53 -59.01 65.70
C ASP A 359 22.35 -58.05 65.44
N GLU A 360 22.32 -57.44 64.26
CA GLU A 360 21.22 -56.57 63.83
C GLU A 360 19.91 -57.35 63.66
N ILE A 361 19.95 -58.60 63.15
CA ILE A 361 18.78 -59.50 63.12
C ILE A 361 18.31 -59.86 64.54
N VAL A 362 19.21 -60.10 65.49
CA VAL A 362 18.83 -60.34 66.90
C VAL A 362 18.23 -59.08 67.54
N ARG A 363 18.77 -57.89 67.24
CA ARG A 363 18.22 -56.60 67.67
C ARG A 363 16.83 -56.38 67.08
N LEU A 364 16.65 -56.61 65.78
CA LEU A 364 15.39 -56.51 65.07
C LEU A 364 14.35 -57.52 65.57
N LYS A 365 14.75 -58.76 65.91
CA LYS A 365 13.84 -59.75 66.51
C LYS A 365 13.28 -59.29 67.86
N LYS A 366 14.11 -58.69 68.72
CA LYS A 366 13.68 -58.06 69.99
C LYS A 366 12.79 -56.83 69.77
N LEU A 367 13.08 -56.04 68.73
CA LEU A 367 12.26 -54.90 68.34
C LEU A 367 10.89 -55.35 67.81
N LEU A 368 10.85 -56.46 67.05
CA LEU A 368 9.64 -57.02 66.45
C LEU A 368 8.71 -57.63 67.49
N THR A 369 9.22 -58.41 68.46
CA THR A 369 8.39 -58.94 69.54
C THR A 369 7.78 -57.82 70.40
N SER A 370 8.56 -56.79 70.72
CA SER A 370 8.09 -55.63 71.49
C SER A 370 7.19 -54.67 70.69
N ALA A 371 7.28 -54.63 69.36
CA ALA A 371 6.34 -53.93 68.49
C ALA A 371 5.03 -54.73 68.32
N ASN A 372 5.11 -56.05 68.13
CA ASN A 372 3.96 -56.95 67.99
C ASN A 372 3.07 -56.91 69.25
N ALA A 373 3.69 -56.98 70.45
CA ALA A 373 3.01 -56.83 71.74
C ALA A 373 2.43 -55.42 72.00
N ARG A 374 2.78 -54.42 71.18
CA ARG A 374 2.20 -53.06 71.19
C ARG A 374 1.20 -52.82 70.06
N SER A 375 0.97 -53.80 69.19
CA SER A 375 0.03 -53.71 68.08
C SER A 375 -1.38 -54.11 68.51
N ALA A 376 -2.41 -53.62 67.81
CA ALA A 376 -3.80 -53.95 68.13
C ALA A 376 -4.21 -55.40 67.79
N ASN A 377 -3.39 -56.11 66.99
CA ASN A 377 -3.61 -57.50 66.57
C ASN A 377 -2.27 -58.27 66.67
N PRO A 378 -1.94 -58.90 67.80
CA PRO A 378 -0.70 -59.64 67.96
C PRO A 378 -0.69 -60.92 67.11
N ILE A 379 0.34 -61.07 66.27
CA ILE A 379 0.57 -62.25 65.42
C ILE A 379 1.42 -63.27 66.21
N ASP A 380 1.14 -64.58 66.10
CA ASP A 380 2.04 -65.59 66.67
C ASP A 380 3.33 -65.70 65.85
N LEU A 381 4.43 -65.28 66.46
CA LEU A 381 5.75 -65.25 65.84
C LEU A 381 6.44 -66.62 65.82
N ASN A 382 5.87 -67.64 66.47
CA ASN A 382 6.43 -69.00 66.45
C ASN A 382 6.12 -69.75 65.15
N GLU A 383 4.91 -69.63 64.57
CA GLU A 383 4.59 -70.30 63.29
C GLU A 383 5.50 -69.82 62.16
N ILE A 384 5.71 -68.52 62.04
CA ILE A 384 6.57 -67.88 61.03
C ILE A 384 8.03 -68.38 61.14
N LEU A 385 8.49 -68.67 62.35
CA LEU A 385 9.84 -69.20 62.62
C LEU A 385 9.93 -70.74 62.59
N SER A 386 8.82 -71.46 62.42
CA SER A 386 8.78 -72.94 62.42
C SER A 386 8.79 -73.56 61.02
N LEU A 387 8.96 -72.76 59.97
CA LEU A 387 8.78 -73.16 58.56
C LEU A 387 9.88 -74.11 57.99
N GLY A 388 10.60 -74.84 58.85
CA GLY A 388 11.76 -75.67 58.49
C GLY A 388 11.55 -77.19 58.60
N THR A 389 10.41 -77.68 59.10
CA THR A 389 10.32 -79.05 59.67
C THR A 389 9.12 -79.90 59.20
N SER A 390 8.46 -79.53 58.10
CA SER A 390 7.20 -80.16 57.63
C SER A 390 7.30 -80.84 56.23
N ALA A 391 8.42 -81.52 55.97
CA ALA A 391 8.79 -82.10 54.67
C ALA A 391 8.00 -83.36 54.22
N SER A 392 6.77 -83.57 54.69
CA SER A 392 5.93 -84.74 54.35
C SER A 392 4.50 -84.40 53.93
N ALA A 393 3.91 -83.31 54.45
CA ALA A 393 2.74 -82.66 53.82
C ALA A 393 3.15 -81.85 52.56
N SER A 394 4.45 -81.79 52.27
CA SER A 394 5.03 -80.99 51.20
C SER A 394 4.67 -81.47 49.81
N SER A 395 4.46 -82.76 49.52
CA SER A 395 4.33 -83.23 48.12
C SER A 395 3.11 -82.65 47.39
N ASP A 396 1.90 -82.86 47.91
CA ASP A 396 0.67 -82.33 47.27
C ASP A 396 0.59 -80.80 47.40
N SER A 397 1.16 -80.25 48.48
CA SER A 397 1.35 -78.80 48.64
C SER A 397 2.30 -78.25 47.57
N HIS A 398 3.37 -78.96 47.19
CA HIS A 398 4.30 -78.57 46.13
C HIS A 398 3.62 -78.66 44.76
N VAL A 399 2.88 -79.75 44.46
CA VAL A 399 2.15 -79.87 43.20
C VAL A 399 1.08 -78.77 43.08
N HIS A 400 0.39 -78.43 44.16
CA HIS A 400 -0.57 -77.31 44.15
C HIS A 400 0.14 -75.95 44.06
N CYS A 401 1.26 -75.77 44.75
CA CYS A 401 2.09 -74.56 44.68
C CYS A 401 2.69 -74.37 43.27
N ASP A 402 3.18 -75.43 42.63
CA ASP A 402 3.69 -75.43 41.26
C ASP A 402 2.58 -75.13 40.25
N GLN A 403 1.36 -75.65 40.45
CA GLN A 403 0.20 -75.27 39.64
C GLN A 403 -0.19 -73.80 39.84
N GLN A 404 -0.16 -73.29 41.07
CA GLN A 404 -0.38 -71.87 41.36
C GLN A 404 0.73 -71.00 40.77
N LEU A 405 2.01 -71.40 40.88
CA LEU A 405 3.17 -70.72 40.31
C LEU A 405 3.09 -70.69 38.79
N GLN A 406 2.73 -71.80 38.12
CA GLN A 406 2.49 -71.82 36.68
C GLN A 406 1.30 -70.95 36.27
N GLY A 407 0.25 -70.87 37.10
CA GLY A 407 -0.86 -69.94 36.91
C GLY A 407 -0.41 -68.48 37.00
N VAL A 408 0.33 -68.13 38.06
CA VAL A 408 0.90 -66.80 38.27
C VAL A 408 1.93 -66.44 37.20
N GLN A 409 2.73 -67.38 36.72
CA GLN A 409 3.66 -67.20 35.59
C GLN A 409 2.90 -66.87 34.31
N LYS A 410 1.85 -67.63 33.96
CA LYS A 410 0.99 -67.33 32.79
C LYS A 410 0.30 -65.97 32.91
N MET A 411 -0.17 -65.59 34.09
CA MET A 411 -0.75 -64.26 34.33
C MET A 411 0.31 -63.14 34.27
N LEU A 412 1.53 -63.39 34.73
CA LEU A 412 2.67 -62.48 34.62
C LEU A 412 3.12 -62.31 33.15
N GLU A 413 3.11 -63.38 32.36
CA GLU A 413 3.41 -63.36 30.93
C GLU A 413 2.34 -62.62 30.12
N ALA A 414 1.06 -62.90 30.38
CA ALA A 414 -0.04 -62.13 29.81
C ALA A 414 0.04 -60.64 30.19
N GLY A 415 0.36 -60.33 31.45
CA GLY A 415 0.59 -58.96 31.92
C GLY A 415 1.80 -58.27 31.28
N LYS A 416 2.88 -59.01 30.99
CA LYS A 416 4.04 -58.52 30.22
C LYS A 416 3.66 -58.22 28.77
N GLN A 417 2.95 -59.13 28.10
CA GLN A 417 2.47 -58.93 26.73
C GLN A 417 1.51 -57.74 26.63
N GLN A 418 0.56 -57.61 27.57
CA GLN A 418 -0.36 -56.48 27.63
C GLN A 418 0.38 -55.16 27.86
N ARG A 419 1.42 -55.14 28.72
CA ARG A 419 2.28 -53.97 28.93
C ARG A 419 3.03 -53.59 27.65
N GLN A 420 3.64 -54.55 26.97
CA GLN A 420 4.36 -54.32 25.71
C GLN A 420 3.44 -53.73 24.61
N LEU A 421 2.19 -54.20 24.53
CA LEU A 421 1.18 -53.64 23.61
C LEU A 421 0.74 -52.22 24.01
N LEU A 422 0.76 -51.86 25.30
CA LEU A 422 0.51 -50.50 25.76
C LEU A 422 1.71 -49.58 25.49
N GLU A 423 2.94 -50.06 25.71
CA GLU A 423 4.18 -49.35 25.38
C GLU A 423 4.26 -49.03 23.88
N GLN A 424 3.92 -49.99 23.01
CA GLN A 424 3.82 -49.77 21.56
C GLN A 424 2.77 -48.72 21.19
N LYS A 425 1.59 -48.74 21.83
CA LYS A 425 0.53 -47.73 21.61
C LYS A 425 0.95 -46.34 22.08
N ILE A 426 1.61 -46.24 23.23
CA ILE A 426 2.16 -45.00 23.78
C ILE A 426 3.22 -44.44 22.81
N HIS A 427 4.12 -45.27 22.29
CA HIS A 427 5.13 -44.84 21.33
C HIS A 427 4.54 -44.34 20.00
N LEU A 428 3.52 -45.02 19.47
CA LEU A 428 2.78 -44.56 18.30
C LEU A 428 2.08 -43.21 18.56
N GLN A 429 1.46 -43.05 19.73
CA GLN A 429 0.86 -41.78 20.14
C GLN A 429 1.89 -40.66 20.31
N GLN A 430 3.08 -40.95 20.87
CA GLN A 430 4.19 -40.01 20.95
C GLN A 430 4.65 -39.54 19.55
N SER A 431 4.84 -40.46 18.60
CA SER A 431 5.21 -40.06 17.22
C SER A 431 4.13 -39.23 16.52
N HIS A 432 2.84 -39.48 16.82
CA HIS A 432 1.74 -38.69 16.28
C HIS A 432 1.69 -37.29 16.91
N ILE A 433 1.90 -37.19 18.23
CA ILE A 433 2.01 -35.92 18.95
C ILE A 433 3.20 -35.11 18.42
N GLN A 434 4.36 -35.73 18.22
CA GLN A 434 5.52 -35.07 17.60
C GLN A 434 5.20 -34.57 16.18
N THR A 435 4.59 -35.40 15.34
CA THR A 435 4.18 -35.01 13.98
C THR A 435 3.20 -33.83 13.99
N LEU A 436 2.30 -33.76 14.98
CA LEU A 436 1.39 -32.63 15.17
C LEU A 436 2.13 -31.38 15.67
N GLN A 437 3.08 -31.52 16.61
CA GLN A 437 3.91 -30.41 17.09
C GLN A 437 4.76 -29.82 15.96
N GLU A 438 5.37 -30.65 15.12
CA GLU A 438 6.11 -30.22 13.93
C GLU A 438 5.22 -29.48 12.93
N LYS A 439 4.00 -29.98 12.66
CA LYS A 439 3.00 -29.29 11.84
C LYS A 439 2.58 -27.94 12.43
N VAL A 440 2.34 -27.86 13.73
CA VAL A 440 2.01 -26.59 14.41
C VAL A 440 3.19 -25.61 14.32
N GLN A 441 4.44 -26.07 14.51
CA GLN A 441 5.60 -25.19 14.32
C GLN A 441 5.74 -24.68 12.87
N VAL A 442 5.46 -25.50 11.86
CA VAL A 442 5.46 -25.06 10.45
C VAL A 442 4.32 -24.07 10.18
N LEU A 443 3.10 -24.35 10.63
CA LEU A 443 1.97 -23.43 10.49
C LEU A 443 2.24 -22.08 11.17
N ASN A 444 2.83 -22.09 12.37
CA ASN A 444 3.21 -20.86 13.07
C ASN A 444 4.27 -20.07 12.29
N ARG A 445 5.31 -20.71 11.74
CA ARG A 445 6.31 -20.04 10.87
C ARG A 445 5.66 -19.42 9.63
N ASN A 446 4.78 -20.15 8.96
CA ASN A 446 4.05 -19.64 7.79
C ASN A 446 3.16 -18.43 8.16
N ILE A 447 2.56 -18.43 9.36
CA ILE A 447 1.80 -17.29 9.89
C ILE A 447 2.74 -16.10 10.16
N ASP A 448 3.85 -16.32 10.88
CA ASP A 448 4.87 -15.30 11.17
C ASP A 448 5.45 -14.67 9.90
N GLU A 449 5.67 -15.46 8.85
CA GLU A 449 6.11 -15.02 7.52
C GLU A 449 5.03 -14.18 6.83
N SER A 450 3.78 -14.65 6.78
CA SER A 450 2.66 -13.89 6.20
C SER A 450 2.37 -12.57 6.94
N GLU A 451 2.52 -12.55 8.27
CA GLU A 451 2.43 -11.33 9.06
C GLU A 451 3.57 -10.36 8.73
N GLN A 452 4.80 -10.85 8.51
CA GLN A 452 5.92 -10.02 8.10
C GLN A 452 5.73 -9.45 6.69
N GLU A 453 5.20 -10.22 5.75
CA GLU A 453 4.84 -9.73 4.41
C GLU A 453 3.77 -8.63 4.48
N LEU A 454 2.69 -8.85 5.24
CA LEU A 454 1.63 -7.86 5.43
C LEU A 454 2.14 -6.58 6.13
N LYS A 455 3.02 -6.71 7.13
CA LYS A 455 3.69 -5.56 7.77
C LYS A 455 4.55 -4.78 6.78
N GLN A 456 5.37 -5.48 5.97
CA GLN A 456 6.17 -4.85 4.91
C GLN A 456 5.32 -4.19 3.82
N GLN A 457 4.20 -4.78 3.41
CA GLN A 457 3.26 -4.17 2.46
C GLN A 457 2.62 -2.92 3.07
N GLY A 458 2.18 -2.98 4.33
CA GLY A 458 1.67 -1.81 5.07
C GLY A 458 2.68 -0.67 5.16
N ASP A 459 3.95 -0.98 5.42
CA ASP A 459 5.01 0.04 5.47
C ASP A 459 5.39 0.60 4.09
N LYS A 460 5.37 -0.21 3.03
CA LYS A 460 5.51 0.28 1.65
C LYS A 460 4.37 1.25 1.29
N LEU A 461 3.13 0.94 1.66
CA LEU A 461 1.97 1.83 1.45
C LEU A 461 2.05 3.11 2.30
N ARG A 462 2.49 3.03 3.57
CA ARG A 462 2.75 4.21 4.42
C ARG A 462 3.84 5.11 3.83
N GLN A 463 4.92 4.53 3.29
CA GLN A 463 5.99 5.27 2.63
C GLN A 463 5.51 5.92 1.33
N ALA A 464 4.73 5.22 0.51
CA ALA A 464 4.12 5.79 -0.70
C ALA A 464 3.17 6.96 -0.37
N LEU A 465 2.28 6.79 0.62
CA LEU A 465 1.41 7.88 1.08
C LEU A 465 2.21 9.08 1.63
N LYS A 466 3.35 8.84 2.28
CA LYS A 466 4.24 9.91 2.74
C LYS A 466 4.90 10.65 1.58
N THR A 467 5.39 9.95 0.55
CA THR A 467 6.04 10.59 -0.62
C THR A 467 5.05 11.28 -1.55
N GLU A 468 3.84 10.75 -1.72
CA GLU A 468 2.76 11.50 -2.39
C GLU A 468 2.39 12.75 -1.58
N ARG A 469 2.26 12.64 -0.26
CA ARG A 469 1.99 13.82 0.59
C ARG A 469 3.07 14.90 0.46
N THR A 470 4.36 14.55 0.41
CA THR A 470 5.41 15.57 0.20
C THR A 470 5.33 16.17 -1.19
N LYS A 471 5.15 15.37 -2.26
CA LYS A 471 4.94 15.91 -3.63
C LYS A 471 3.77 16.88 -3.72
N TRP A 472 2.64 16.59 -3.08
CA TRP A 472 1.48 17.50 -3.06
C TRP A 472 1.73 18.76 -2.21
N GLN A 473 2.60 18.69 -1.19
CA GLN A 473 3.05 19.87 -0.45
C GLN A 473 4.05 20.72 -1.25
N GLU A 474 4.96 20.07 -1.99
CA GLU A 474 5.93 20.68 -2.91
C GLU A 474 5.20 21.39 -4.05
N ALA A 475 4.34 20.69 -4.80
CA ALA A 475 3.55 21.28 -5.89
C ALA A 475 2.61 22.42 -5.43
N LYS A 476 2.10 22.36 -4.18
CA LYS A 476 1.35 23.47 -3.58
C LYS A 476 2.26 24.67 -3.30
N ALA A 477 3.47 24.44 -2.79
CA ALA A 477 4.46 25.49 -2.54
C ALA A 477 4.97 26.12 -3.85
N GLU A 478 5.14 25.32 -4.92
CA GLU A 478 5.48 25.78 -6.27
C GLU A 478 4.36 26.67 -6.84
N LEU A 479 3.09 26.26 -6.76
CA LEU A 479 1.96 27.08 -7.22
C LEU A 479 1.78 28.36 -6.38
N GLU A 480 2.00 28.31 -5.07
CA GLU A 480 2.06 29.51 -4.21
C GLU A 480 3.24 30.42 -4.59
N ASN A 481 4.37 29.87 -5.00
CA ASN A 481 5.51 30.66 -5.44
C ASN A 481 5.27 31.29 -6.82
N GLU A 482 4.73 30.54 -7.79
CA GLU A 482 4.31 31.08 -9.09
C GLU A 482 3.30 32.22 -8.95
N THR A 483 2.30 32.08 -8.09
CA THR A 483 1.30 33.12 -7.87
C THR A 483 1.89 34.35 -7.17
N ARG A 484 2.83 34.19 -6.23
CA ARG A 484 3.63 35.30 -5.66
C ARG A 484 4.49 35.98 -6.73
N CYS A 485 5.17 35.24 -7.60
CA CYS A 485 5.96 35.80 -8.70
C CYS A 485 5.09 36.63 -9.67
N LYS A 486 3.96 36.07 -10.13
CA LYS A 486 3.01 36.77 -11.02
C LYS A 486 2.41 38.02 -10.36
N LEU A 487 2.14 37.98 -9.06
CA LEU A 487 1.70 39.15 -8.29
C LEU A 487 2.80 40.22 -8.22
N ASN A 488 4.05 39.85 -7.89
CA ASN A 488 5.19 40.77 -7.87
C ASN A 488 5.46 41.40 -9.26
N GLU A 489 5.27 40.66 -10.35
CA GLU A 489 5.38 41.16 -11.71
C GLU A 489 4.29 42.20 -12.03
N LEU A 490 3.04 41.92 -11.66
CA LEU A 490 1.91 42.86 -11.81
C LEU A 490 2.10 44.12 -10.96
N GLU A 491 2.58 43.99 -9.71
CA GLU A 491 2.94 45.14 -8.86
C GLU A 491 4.05 45.98 -9.48
N GLN A 492 5.10 45.36 -10.03
CA GLN A 492 6.15 46.09 -10.75
C GLN A 492 5.64 46.78 -12.01
N LEU A 493 4.72 46.17 -12.78
CA LEU A 493 4.11 46.79 -13.94
C LEU A 493 3.23 47.98 -13.55
N LEU A 494 2.43 47.85 -12.48
CA LEU A 494 1.65 48.93 -11.90
C LEU A 494 2.54 50.07 -11.38
N GLN A 495 3.67 49.75 -10.72
CA GLN A 495 4.64 50.74 -10.25
C GLN A 495 5.32 51.46 -11.43
N LYS A 496 5.69 50.75 -12.49
CA LYS A 496 6.24 51.33 -13.74
C LYS A 496 5.20 52.19 -14.45
N GLN A 497 3.91 51.82 -14.43
CA GLN A 497 2.82 52.64 -14.96
C GLN A 497 2.62 53.92 -14.12
N ARG A 498 2.63 53.82 -12.79
CA ARG A 498 2.57 54.97 -11.87
C ARG A 498 3.75 55.92 -12.09
N GLN A 499 4.97 55.39 -12.23
CA GLN A 499 6.17 56.17 -12.54
C GLN A 499 6.06 56.90 -13.88
N ARG A 500 5.64 56.21 -14.96
CA ARG A 500 5.42 56.85 -16.28
C ARG A 500 4.31 57.89 -16.25
N SER A 501 3.23 57.65 -15.49
CA SER A 501 2.14 58.61 -15.33
C SER A 501 2.57 59.84 -14.53
N LEU A 502 3.43 59.66 -13.52
CA LEU A 502 4.01 60.75 -12.75
C LEU A 502 5.00 61.55 -13.61
N GLN A 503 5.88 60.89 -14.37
CA GLN A 503 6.76 61.55 -15.34
C GLN A 503 6.00 62.34 -16.39
N LEU A 504 4.89 61.79 -16.93
CA LEU A 504 4.06 62.51 -17.89
C LEU A 504 3.30 63.69 -17.25
N LEU A 505 2.93 63.59 -15.96
CA LEU A 505 2.41 64.73 -15.19
C LEU A 505 3.50 65.78 -14.93
N ASP A 506 4.73 65.39 -14.56
CA ASP A 506 5.87 66.29 -14.39
C ASP A 506 6.24 67.00 -15.71
N GLU A 507 6.20 66.28 -16.84
CA GLU A 507 6.37 66.84 -18.19
C GLU A 507 5.25 67.83 -18.53
N LYS A 508 3.99 67.51 -18.20
CA LYS A 508 2.86 68.42 -18.43
C LYS A 508 2.86 69.61 -17.49
N GLU A 509 3.32 69.48 -16.25
CA GLU A 509 3.50 70.59 -15.33
C GLU A 509 4.68 71.48 -15.74
N GLN A 510 5.76 70.90 -16.30
CA GLN A 510 6.83 71.65 -16.96
C GLN A 510 6.32 72.36 -18.21
N GLU A 511 5.53 71.70 -19.07
CA GLU A 511 4.91 72.34 -20.24
C GLU A 511 4.01 73.50 -19.80
N ILE A 512 3.14 73.30 -18.80
CA ILE A 512 2.32 74.36 -18.21
C ILE A 512 3.18 75.49 -17.64
N LYS A 513 4.30 75.22 -16.96
CA LYS A 513 5.23 76.26 -16.47
C LYS A 513 5.94 77.00 -17.60
N THR A 514 6.31 76.32 -18.70
CA THR A 514 6.88 76.97 -19.89
C THR A 514 5.84 77.79 -20.64
N LEU A 515 4.58 77.33 -20.69
CA LEU A 515 3.47 78.07 -21.24
C LEU A 515 3.16 79.30 -20.37
N GLN A 516 3.04 79.14 -19.05
CA GLN A 516 2.85 80.24 -18.09
C GLN A 516 3.97 81.27 -18.18
N THR A 517 5.23 80.86 -18.11
CA THR A 517 6.37 81.81 -18.25
C THR A 517 6.44 82.43 -19.64
N SER A 518 6.05 81.72 -20.71
CA SER A 518 5.90 82.34 -22.04
C SER A 518 4.74 83.35 -22.08
N PHE A 519 3.63 83.07 -21.37
CA PHE A 519 2.46 83.93 -21.28
C PHE A 519 2.77 85.17 -20.44
N GLU A 520 3.51 85.02 -19.34
CA GLU A 520 4.10 86.12 -18.56
C GLU A 520 5.07 86.94 -19.41
N VAL A 521 5.94 86.32 -20.22
CA VAL A 521 6.82 87.03 -21.17
C VAL A 521 6.00 87.77 -22.23
N PHE A 522 4.92 87.18 -22.77
CA PHE A 522 4.04 87.86 -23.73
C PHE A 522 3.21 88.97 -23.09
N HIS A 523 2.80 88.86 -21.83
CA HIS A 523 2.09 89.91 -21.10
C HIS A 523 3.03 91.03 -20.59
N THR A 524 4.27 90.72 -20.22
CA THR A 524 5.27 91.73 -19.82
C THR A 524 5.90 92.44 -21.01
N ALA A 525 6.06 91.77 -22.16
CA ALA A 525 6.41 92.41 -23.43
C ALA A 525 5.21 93.08 -24.13
N GLY A 526 3.98 92.71 -23.76
CA GLY A 526 2.73 93.05 -24.45
C GLY A 526 1.74 93.91 -23.65
N GLY A 527 2.19 94.65 -22.63
CA GLY A 527 1.34 95.63 -21.94
C GLY A 527 1.76 95.95 -20.51
N GLY A 528 2.62 96.95 -20.33
CA GLY A 528 2.89 97.49 -18.99
C GLY A 528 1.67 98.20 -18.41
N GLY A 529 1.09 97.70 -17.31
CA GLY A 529 -0.08 98.34 -16.70
C GLY A 529 -0.55 97.73 -15.36
N SER A 530 -0.18 98.40 -14.26
CA SER A 530 -0.97 98.50 -13.01
C SER A 530 -1.43 97.21 -12.27
N GLY A 531 -0.53 96.66 -11.45
CA GLY A 531 -0.78 96.53 -9.99
C GLY A 531 -1.72 95.45 -9.46
N ALA A 532 -1.97 95.53 -8.13
CA ALA A 532 -2.70 94.61 -7.25
C ALA A 532 -2.09 93.18 -7.15
N SER A 533 -1.56 92.79 -5.98
CA SER A 533 -2.31 92.22 -4.84
C SER A 533 -2.89 90.84 -5.20
N ALA A 534 -2.34 89.72 -4.74
CA ALA A 534 -2.30 89.30 -3.33
C ALA A 534 -3.65 89.44 -2.63
N LEU A 535 -4.39 88.32 -2.50
CA LEU A 535 -4.96 87.80 -1.25
C LEU A 535 -5.51 86.38 -1.50
N PRO A 536 -5.38 85.44 -0.54
CA PRO A 536 -5.96 84.10 -0.64
C PRO A 536 -7.39 84.05 -0.05
N VAL A 537 -8.21 83.10 -0.51
CA VAL A 537 -9.49 82.74 0.13
C VAL A 537 -9.63 81.21 0.19
N GLU A 538 -9.17 80.65 1.31
CA GLU A 538 -9.80 79.47 1.92
C GLU A 538 -11.12 79.90 2.61
N PRO A 539 -11.99 78.98 3.08
CA PRO A 539 -12.22 77.60 2.66
C PRO A 539 -13.73 77.35 2.43
N THR A 540 -14.14 76.10 2.19
CA THR A 540 -15.16 75.41 3.03
C THR A 540 -15.32 73.94 2.60
N ALA A 541 -15.67 73.08 3.54
CA ALA A 541 -15.84 71.65 3.31
C ALA A 541 -17.32 71.25 3.41
N ALA A 542 -17.81 70.48 2.43
CA ALA A 542 -18.71 69.33 2.58
C ALA A 542 -19.27 68.91 1.21
N GLU A 543 -19.03 67.66 0.79
CA GLU A 543 -20.09 66.62 0.75
C GLU A 543 -19.51 65.27 0.30
N SER A 544 -19.81 64.22 1.08
CA SER A 544 -19.26 62.87 0.90
C SER A 544 -20.21 62.00 0.06
N TYR A 545 -20.20 62.18 -1.26
CA TYR A 545 -21.00 61.36 -2.18
C TYR A 545 -20.39 59.96 -2.40
N ASN A 546 -20.71 59.03 -1.50
CA ASN A 546 -20.47 57.60 -1.72
C ASN A 546 -21.46 57.07 -2.77
N TYR A 547 -20.98 56.80 -3.99
CA TYR A 547 -21.79 56.17 -5.02
C TYR A 547 -21.95 54.67 -4.76
N SER A 548 -23.20 54.22 -4.57
CA SER A 548 -23.50 52.80 -4.36
C SER A 548 -23.41 52.05 -5.69
N SER A 549 -22.48 51.10 -5.79
CA SER A 549 -22.33 50.23 -6.95
C SER A 549 -23.24 49.02 -6.84
N ASP A 550 -24.42 49.10 -7.46
CA ASP A 550 -25.22 47.94 -7.85
C ASP A 550 -25.36 47.91 -9.38
N GLY A 551 -25.23 46.74 -9.99
CA GLY A 551 -24.76 46.64 -11.37
C GLY A 551 -24.90 45.25 -12.00
N GLU A 552 -26.12 44.73 -12.01
CA GLU A 552 -26.46 43.46 -12.67
C GLU A 552 -26.21 43.51 -14.20
N SER A 553 -25.82 42.37 -14.79
CA SER A 553 -25.40 42.29 -16.20
C SER A 553 -26.50 41.76 -17.12
N VAL A 554 -26.69 42.40 -18.28
CA VAL A 554 -27.48 41.88 -19.41
C VAL A 554 -26.70 42.06 -20.71
N GLU A 555 -26.69 41.01 -21.54
CA GLU A 555 -25.96 40.92 -22.81
C GLU A 555 -26.72 41.58 -23.98
N VAL A 556 -26.01 41.99 -25.05
CA VAL A 556 -26.40 41.82 -26.47
C VAL A 556 -25.14 41.99 -27.36
N GLU A 557 -24.82 41.01 -28.22
CA GLU A 557 -23.91 41.21 -29.38
C GLU A 557 -24.70 41.78 -30.58
N VAL A 558 -24.13 42.73 -31.33
CA VAL A 558 -24.54 43.04 -32.73
C VAL A 558 -23.31 43.34 -33.58
N GLU A 559 -23.07 42.51 -34.59
CA GLU A 559 -22.02 42.72 -35.60
C GLU A 559 -22.30 43.96 -36.48
N ARG A 560 -21.24 44.57 -37.04
CA ARG A 560 -21.32 45.27 -38.33
C ARG A 560 -19.96 45.43 -39.01
N ASP A 561 -19.70 44.54 -39.96
CA ASP A 561 -18.53 44.60 -40.85
C ASP A 561 -18.67 45.77 -41.86
N ARG A 562 -17.61 46.56 -42.04
CA ARG A 562 -17.49 47.59 -43.09
C ARG A 562 -16.04 47.76 -43.57
N ARG A 563 -15.67 46.94 -44.55
CA ARG A 563 -14.53 47.21 -45.44
C ARG A 563 -14.68 48.57 -46.14
N LEU A 564 -13.58 49.32 -46.27
CA LEU A 564 -13.32 50.16 -47.46
C LEU A 564 -11.81 50.39 -47.65
N GLN A 565 -11.42 50.88 -48.83
CA GLN A 565 -10.04 50.83 -49.33
C GLN A 565 -9.19 52.04 -48.90
N VAL A 566 -7.95 51.79 -48.50
CA VAL A 566 -6.93 52.84 -48.35
C VAL A 566 -6.32 53.16 -49.71
N LYS A 567 -6.42 54.43 -50.13
CA LYS A 567 -5.48 55.06 -51.08
C LYS A 567 -4.79 56.21 -50.36
N SER A 568 -3.48 56.30 -50.52
CA SER A 568 -2.61 57.08 -49.63
C SER A 568 -2.78 58.59 -49.72
N LYS A 569 -2.84 59.26 -48.57
CA LYS A 569 -2.30 60.62 -48.36
C LYS A 569 -1.61 60.69 -47.00
N LYS A 570 -0.44 61.31 -46.95
CA LYS A 570 0.39 61.42 -45.74
C LYS A 570 -0.18 62.50 -44.80
N LEU A 571 -0.52 62.15 -43.56
CA LEU A 571 -0.81 63.08 -42.46
C LEU A 571 -0.37 62.48 -41.12
N SER A 572 -0.08 63.37 -40.15
CA SER A 572 0.05 63.15 -38.70
C SER A 572 0.65 61.83 -38.21
N LEU A 573 1.88 61.86 -37.69
CA LEU A 573 2.51 60.68 -37.06
C LEU A 573 2.04 60.43 -35.61
N GLY A 574 1.43 61.42 -34.94
CA GLY A 574 0.99 61.31 -33.54
C GLY A 574 -0.33 60.56 -33.37
N GLU A 575 -1.35 60.94 -34.15
CA GLU A 575 -2.69 60.33 -34.09
C GLU A 575 -2.67 58.91 -34.68
N ASN A 576 -1.93 58.71 -35.78
CA ASN A 576 -1.76 57.39 -36.39
C ASN A 576 -1.01 56.41 -35.47
N CYS A 577 -0.14 56.87 -34.57
CA CYS A 577 0.51 55.99 -33.59
C CYS A 577 -0.50 55.44 -32.58
N HIS A 578 -1.39 56.29 -32.05
CA HIS A 578 -2.46 55.87 -31.15
C HIS A 578 -3.49 54.97 -31.86
N MET A 579 -3.87 55.30 -33.11
CA MET A 579 -4.76 54.48 -33.91
C MET A 579 -4.15 53.11 -34.24
N LEU A 580 -2.86 53.04 -34.54
CA LEU A 580 -2.14 51.78 -34.78
C LEU A 580 -1.97 50.95 -33.51
N HIS A 581 -1.69 51.57 -32.36
CA HIS A 581 -1.65 50.86 -31.08
C HIS A 581 -3.03 50.31 -30.72
N TYR A 582 -4.09 51.11 -30.83
CA TYR A 582 -5.47 50.67 -30.60
C TYR A 582 -5.85 49.51 -31.54
N ALA A 583 -5.54 49.60 -32.83
CA ALA A 583 -5.78 48.51 -33.79
C ALA A 583 -4.97 47.23 -33.48
N ASN A 584 -3.75 47.36 -32.94
CA ASN A 584 -2.93 46.23 -32.51
C ASN A 584 -3.50 45.57 -31.23
N GLU A 585 -3.94 46.35 -30.24
CA GLU A 585 -4.63 45.81 -29.06
C GLU A 585 -6.01 45.21 -29.43
N LEU A 586 -6.71 45.75 -30.43
CA LEU A 586 -7.92 45.12 -30.99
C LEU A 586 -7.58 43.76 -31.62
N ALA A 587 -6.58 43.71 -32.51
CA ALA A 587 -6.15 42.47 -33.15
C ALA A 587 -5.64 41.42 -32.14
N ARG A 588 -5.01 41.83 -31.03
CA ARG A 588 -4.66 40.94 -29.92
C ARG A 588 -5.90 40.39 -29.22
N LYS A 589 -6.89 41.24 -28.92
CA LYS A 589 -8.17 40.81 -28.35
C LYS A 589 -8.92 39.87 -29.29
N ASP A 590 -8.91 40.12 -30.59
CA ASP A 590 -9.51 39.21 -31.58
C ASP A 590 -8.78 37.86 -31.65
N ILE A 591 -7.45 37.86 -31.57
CA ILE A 591 -6.64 36.64 -31.47
C ILE A 591 -6.97 35.90 -30.16
N GLU A 592 -7.04 36.59 -29.03
CA GLU A 592 -7.39 36.01 -27.73
C GLU A 592 -8.83 35.47 -27.69
N ILE A 593 -9.79 36.21 -28.24
CA ILE A 593 -11.18 35.76 -28.39
C ILE A 593 -11.24 34.53 -29.31
N THR A 594 -10.46 34.46 -30.39
CA THR A 594 -10.44 33.26 -31.25
C THR A 594 -9.68 32.08 -30.65
N THR A 595 -8.65 32.27 -29.82
CA THR A 595 -8.02 31.18 -29.07
C THR A 595 -8.91 30.68 -27.93
N LEU A 596 -9.56 31.58 -27.18
CA LEU A 596 -10.55 31.23 -26.16
C LEU A 596 -11.78 30.52 -26.76
N ARG A 597 -12.31 31.01 -27.91
CA ARG A 597 -13.40 30.31 -28.64
C ARG A 597 -12.95 28.92 -29.11
N LYS A 598 -11.71 28.76 -29.62
CA LYS A 598 -11.15 27.43 -29.98
C LYS A 598 -10.97 26.52 -28.76
N ALA A 599 -10.46 27.05 -27.64
CA ALA A 599 -10.30 26.32 -26.39
C ALA A 599 -11.66 25.84 -25.87
N LYS A 600 -12.67 26.72 -25.83
CA LYS A 600 -14.07 26.38 -25.51
C LYS A 600 -14.59 25.25 -26.41
N TYR A 601 -14.48 25.37 -27.73
CA TYR A 601 -14.92 24.30 -28.64
C TYR A 601 -14.18 22.98 -28.44
N SER A 602 -12.88 23.00 -28.10
CA SER A 602 -12.13 21.78 -27.78
C SER A 602 -12.60 21.14 -26.47
N ALA A 603 -12.89 21.95 -25.44
CA ALA A 603 -13.39 21.49 -24.15
C ALA A 603 -14.85 20.99 -24.23
N GLU A 604 -15.70 21.63 -25.03
CA GLU A 604 -17.04 21.12 -25.33
C GLU A 604 -16.99 19.82 -26.13
N SER A 605 -16.03 19.67 -27.05
CA SER A 605 -15.84 18.43 -27.82
C SER A 605 -15.36 17.27 -26.95
N THR A 606 -14.38 17.50 -26.05
CA THR A 606 -13.96 16.48 -25.09
C THR A 606 -15.04 16.16 -24.06
N LEU A 607 -15.83 17.14 -23.62
CA LEU A 607 -16.99 16.92 -22.76
C LEU A 607 -18.08 16.08 -23.46
N ARG A 608 -18.45 16.41 -24.71
CA ARG A 608 -19.42 15.63 -25.51
C ARG A 608 -18.93 14.20 -25.70
N LYS A 609 -17.64 14.00 -26.00
CA LYS A 609 -17.06 12.67 -26.10
C LYS A 609 -17.10 11.93 -24.76
N ALA A 610 -16.68 12.55 -23.66
CA ALA A 610 -16.70 11.94 -22.32
C ALA A 610 -18.13 11.57 -21.87
N ILE A 611 -19.15 12.34 -22.28
CA ILE A 611 -20.56 11.99 -22.07
C ILE A 611 -20.94 10.78 -22.92
N GLN A 612 -20.55 10.71 -24.19
CA GLN A 612 -20.81 9.56 -25.06
C GLN A 612 -20.13 8.29 -24.55
N ASP A 613 -18.83 8.36 -24.23
CA ASP A 613 -18.04 7.26 -23.67
C ASP A 613 -18.60 6.79 -22.31
N LYS A 614 -19.18 7.70 -21.51
CA LYS A 614 -19.91 7.36 -20.27
C LYS A 614 -21.23 6.66 -20.57
N VAL A 615 -22.02 7.14 -21.53
CA VAL A 615 -23.33 6.54 -21.87
C VAL A 615 -23.15 5.13 -22.43
N THR A 616 -22.20 4.91 -23.33
CA THR A 616 -21.90 3.54 -23.83
C THR A 616 -21.37 2.67 -22.69
N SER A 617 -20.42 3.15 -21.88
CA SER A 617 -19.95 2.40 -20.70
C SER A 617 -21.06 2.15 -19.66
N GLN A 618 -22.14 2.94 -19.62
CA GLN A 618 -23.31 2.64 -18.80
C GLN A 618 -24.19 1.57 -19.46
N GLN A 619 -24.44 1.63 -20.77
CA GLN A 619 -25.19 0.61 -21.51
C GLN A 619 -24.52 -0.77 -21.38
N ASP A 620 -23.22 -0.83 -21.67
CA ASP A 620 -22.33 -1.98 -21.45
C ASP A 620 -22.45 -2.61 -20.04
N MET A 621 -22.80 -1.82 -19.03
CA MET A 621 -22.93 -2.28 -17.64
C MET A 621 -24.36 -2.67 -17.28
N HIS A 622 -25.38 -2.07 -17.90
CA HIS A 622 -26.77 -2.55 -17.78
C HIS A 622 -26.93 -3.91 -18.46
N GLU A 623 -26.42 -4.08 -19.69
CA GLU A 623 -26.42 -5.39 -20.38
C GLU A 623 -25.74 -6.49 -19.56
N LYS A 624 -24.65 -6.16 -18.86
CA LYS A 624 -23.97 -7.09 -17.94
C LYS A 624 -24.77 -7.38 -16.68
N ILE A 625 -25.50 -6.40 -16.14
CA ILE A 625 -26.41 -6.60 -15.00
C ILE A 625 -27.56 -7.51 -15.42
N GLU A 626 -28.24 -7.23 -16.54
CA GLU A 626 -29.32 -8.08 -17.09
C GLU A 626 -28.82 -9.52 -17.32
N CYS A 627 -27.64 -9.69 -17.94
CA CYS A 627 -27.03 -11.02 -18.15
C CYS A 627 -26.67 -11.74 -16.83
N LEU A 628 -26.38 -11.03 -15.75
CA LEU A 628 -26.10 -11.60 -14.43
C LEU A 628 -27.38 -11.90 -13.66
N GLU A 629 -28.40 -11.04 -13.77
CA GLU A 629 -29.74 -11.26 -13.22
C GLU A 629 -30.36 -12.51 -13.85
N GLU A 630 -30.32 -12.68 -15.19
CA GLU A 630 -30.75 -13.93 -15.85
C GLU A 630 -30.02 -15.18 -15.34
N GLN A 631 -28.73 -15.05 -15.00
CA GLN A 631 -27.93 -16.15 -14.45
C GLN A 631 -28.30 -16.46 -12.99
N VAL A 632 -28.55 -15.44 -12.17
CA VAL A 632 -29.06 -15.60 -10.80
C VAL A 632 -30.44 -16.26 -10.84
N ASP A 633 -31.36 -15.75 -11.66
CA ASP A 633 -32.71 -16.29 -11.85
C ASP A 633 -32.66 -17.78 -12.26
N ARG A 634 -31.76 -18.13 -13.19
CA ARG A 634 -31.51 -19.52 -13.60
C ARG A 634 -30.97 -20.38 -12.45
N LEU A 635 -30.05 -19.86 -11.63
CA LEU A 635 -29.51 -20.58 -10.47
C LEU A 635 -30.56 -20.74 -9.35
N GLU A 636 -31.43 -19.75 -9.15
CA GLU A 636 -32.56 -19.85 -8.21
C GLU A 636 -33.57 -20.91 -8.66
N ARG A 637 -33.90 -20.98 -9.94
CA ARG A 637 -34.74 -22.07 -10.50
C ARG A 637 -34.07 -23.44 -10.29
N CYS A 638 -32.75 -23.53 -10.48
CA CYS A 638 -31.96 -24.75 -10.22
C CYS A 638 -31.80 -25.12 -8.72
N LYS A 639 -32.25 -24.28 -7.78
CA LYS A 639 -32.10 -24.50 -6.33
C LYS A 639 -32.92 -25.69 -5.80
N THR A 640 -33.97 -26.10 -6.53
CA THR A 640 -34.74 -27.32 -6.24
C THR A 640 -34.34 -28.45 -7.19
N ARG A 641 -34.38 -29.70 -6.73
CA ARG A 641 -34.06 -30.86 -7.58
C ARG A 641 -34.98 -30.97 -8.80
N GLU A 642 -36.25 -30.56 -8.64
CA GLU A 642 -37.25 -30.55 -9.72
C GLU A 642 -36.99 -29.39 -10.70
N GLY A 643 -36.65 -28.19 -10.22
CA GLY A 643 -36.26 -27.07 -11.08
C GLY A 643 -34.94 -27.31 -11.84
N ALA A 644 -33.96 -27.98 -11.23
CA ALA A 644 -32.75 -28.42 -11.93
C ALA A 644 -33.06 -29.45 -13.04
N ASN A 645 -33.96 -30.40 -12.78
CA ASN A 645 -34.45 -31.34 -13.79
C ASN A 645 -35.20 -30.62 -14.92
N LEU A 646 -35.98 -29.57 -14.61
CA LEU A 646 -36.71 -28.77 -15.60
C LEU A 646 -35.80 -27.89 -16.47
N GLU A 647 -34.79 -27.23 -15.90
CA GLU A 647 -33.78 -26.49 -16.69
C GLU A 647 -32.91 -27.46 -17.53
N TYR A 648 -32.58 -28.66 -17.03
CA TYR A 648 -31.96 -29.70 -17.87
C TYR A 648 -32.89 -30.13 -19.02
N LEU A 649 -34.16 -30.44 -18.74
CA LEU A 649 -35.16 -30.83 -19.74
C LEU A 649 -35.35 -29.74 -20.81
N LYS A 650 -35.43 -28.47 -20.41
CA LYS A 650 -35.48 -27.30 -21.30
C LYS A 650 -34.28 -27.25 -22.25
N ASN A 651 -33.06 -27.45 -21.74
CA ASN A 651 -31.84 -27.49 -22.57
C ASN A 651 -31.83 -28.69 -23.54
N VAL A 652 -32.31 -29.87 -23.11
CA VAL A 652 -32.45 -31.07 -23.96
C VAL A 652 -33.51 -30.86 -25.04
N ILE A 653 -34.66 -30.23 -24.73
CA ILE A 653 -35.70 -29.89 -25.70
C ILE A 653 -35.20 -28.86 -26.73
N ILE A 654 -34.51 -27.81 -26.29
CA ILE A 654 -33.89 -26.83 -27.20
C ILE A 654 -32.86 -27.52 -28.12
N SER A 655 -32.03 -28.41 -27.57
CA SER A 655 -31.06 -29.21 -28.35
C SER A 655 -31.76 -30.14 -29.34
N TYR A 656 -32.86 -30.79 -28.95
CA TYR A 656 -33.68 -31.65 -29.83
C TYR A 656 -34.32 -30.88 -31.00
N ILE A 657 -34.70 -29.61 -30.79
CA ILE A 657 -35.25 -28.72 -31.83
C ILE A 657 -34.14 -28.26 -32.79
N LEU A 658 -32.97 -27.85 -32.26
CA LEU A 658 -31.86 -27.30 -33.04
C LEU A 658 -31.06 -28.36 -33.81
N THR A 659 -30.86 -29.54 -33.23
CA THR A 659 -30.17 -30.66 -33.88
C THR A 659 -30.94 -31.10 -35.13
N ARG A 660 -30.23 -31.33 -36.23
CA ARG A 660 -30.82 -31.80 -37.51
C ARG A 660 -30.68 -33.31 -37.73
N ASP A 661 -29.74 -33.92 -37.03
CA ASP A 661 -29.46 -35.36 -37.06
C ASP A 661 -30.58 -36.20 -36.39
N ALA A 662 -30.77 -37.43 -36.89
CA ALA A 662 -31.77 -38.36 -36.40
C ALA A 662 -31.32 -39.09 -35.12
N ASP A 663 -30.05 -39.52 -35.04
CA ASP A 663 -29.53 -40.24 -33.87
C ASP A 663 -29.35 -39.31 -32.68
N GLY A 664 -28.84 -38.09 -32.90
CA GLY A 664 -28.82 -37.02 -31.91
C GLY A 664 -30.22 -36.68 -31.38
N LYS A 665 -31.25 -36.63 -32.23
CA LYS A 665 -32.64 -36.48 -31.79
C LYS A 665 -33.12 -37.66 -30.96
N ARG A 666 -32.82 -38.89 -31.35
CA ARG A 666 -33.19 -40.09 -30.60
C ARG A 666 -32.51 -40.14 -29.22
N HIS A 667 -31.24 -39.73 -29.13
CA HIS A 667 -30.52 -39.63 -27.87
C HIS A 667 -31.12 -38.55 -26.94
N MET A 668 -31.37 -37.34 -27.46
CA MET A 668 -32.03 -36.27 -26.69
C MET A 668 -33.45 -36.68 -26.25
N LEU A 669 -34.20 -37.39 -27.09
CA LEU A 669 -35.54 -37.86 -26.73
C LEU A 669 -35.51 -38.96 -25.67
N ASN A 670 -34.52 -39.85 -25.66
CA ASN A 670 -34.32 -40.80 -24.56
C ASN A 670 -34.05 -40.06 -23.23
N ALA A 671 -33.30 -38.95 -23.26
CA ALA A 671 -33.10 -38.11 -22.07
C ALA A 671 -34.40 -37.41 -21.61
N ILE A 672 -35.21 -36.87 -22.55
CA ILE A 672 -36.56 -36.35 -22.25
C ILE A 672 -37.42 -37.44 -21.58
N SER A 673 -37.44 -38.65 -22.15
CA SER A 673 -38.20 -39.80 -21.65
C SER A 673 -37.77 -40.24 -20.26
N ALA A 674 -36.49 -40.12 -19.92
CA ALA A 674 -35.96 -40.45 -18.59
C ALA A 674 -36.33 -39.41 -17.53
N VAL A 675 -36.36 -38.12 -17.88
CA VAL A 675 -36.74 -37.03 -16.96
C VAL A 675 -38.25 -36.99 -16.73
N LEU A 676 -39.05 -37.21 -17.77
CA LEU A 676 -40.52 -37.21 -17.71
C LEU A 676 -41.14 -38.57 -17.35
N GLN A 677 -40.33 -39.61 -17.16
CA GLN A 677 -40.76 -40.96 -16.74
C GLN A 677 -41.85 -41.58 -17.64
N PHE A 678 -41.71 -41.46 -18.96
CA PHE A 678 -42.68 -42.03 -19.92
C PHE A 678 -42.83 -43.55 -19.73
N THR A 679 -44.05 -44.05 -19.94
CA THR A 679 -44.35 -45.47 -19.89
C THR A 679 -43.72 -46.23 -21.06
N SER A 680 -43.59 -47.55 -20.90
CA SER A 680 -43.01 -48.42 -21.95
C SER A 680 -43.81 -48.41 -23.26
N SER A 681 -45.14 -48.20 -23.22
CA SER A 681 -45.98 -48.05 -24.41
C SER A 681 -45.74 -46.73 -25.14
N GLU A 682 -45.59 -45.62 -24.41
CA GLU A 682 -45.26 -44.32 -24.99
C GLU A 682 -43.87 -44.32 -25.63
N MET A 683 -42.88 -44.89 -24.94
CA MET A 683 -41.51 -45.03 -25.47
C MET A 683 -41.47 -45.90 -26.73
N GLN A 684 -42.29 -46.96 -26.82
CA GLN A 684 -42.44 -47.77 -28.04
C GLN A 684 -43.11 -46.99 -29.17
N ALA A 685 -44.21 -46.28 -28.90
CA ALA A 685 -44.90 -45.46 -29.88
C ALA A 685 -43.98 -44.39 -30.49
N ILE A 686 -43.16 -43.74 -29.68
CA ILE A 686 -42.21 -42.74 -30.18
C ILE A 686 -41.10 -43.39 -31.01
N ASN A 687 -40.47 -44.48 -30.56
CA ASN A 687 -39.44 -45.17 -31.36
C ASN A 687 -39.98 -45.63 -32.73
N ALA A 688 -41.25 -46.04 -32.81
CA ALA A 688 -41.91 -46.41 -34.06
C ALA A 688 -42.10 -45.24 -35.05
N THR A 689 -42.07 -43.98 -34.59
CA THR A 689 -42.09 -42.81 -35.50
C THR A 689 -40.72 -42.53 -36.13
N PHE A 690 -39.63 -42.81 -35.42
CA PHE A 690 -38.26 -42.67 -35.95
C PHE A 690 -37.89 -43.81 -36.92
N GLN A 691 -38.50 -45.00 -36.77
CA GLN A 691 -38.33 -46.13 -37.70
C GLN A 691 -39.17 -46.03 -38.99
N LYS A 692 -39.93 -44.94 -39.19
CA LYS A 692 -40.84 -44.74 -40.33
C LYS A 692 -40.34 -43.69 -41.35
N LYS A 693 -39.02 -43.53 -41.47
CA LYS A 693 -38.34 -42.68 -42.47
C LYS A 693 -37.13 -43.37 -43.06
#